data_AF-A0A3C1I4N1-F1
#
_entry.id   AF-A0A3C1I4N1-F1
#
_cell.length_a   1.000
_cell.length_b   1.000
_cell.length_c   1.000
_cell.angle_alpha   90.00
_cell.angle_beta   90.00
_cell.angle_gamma   90.00
#
_symmetry.space_group_name_H-M   'P 1'
#
loop_
_entity.id
_entity.type
_entity.pdbx_description
1 polymer ?
#
loop_
_entity_poly.entity_id
_entity_poly.type
_entity_poly.pdbx_seq_one_letter_code
_entity_poly.pdbx_strand_id
1 'polypeptide(L)'
;MKRTIKRAAVLGSGVMGSGIAAHLANIGIPTIMLDIVPRSLTDEEQKQGLTLEDKDVRNRIAQQSKAALLKQKPSPITSKASLELIEVGNMDDDMEKLADVDWIIEVVVERLDVKKSVFEKVDQYRKKGSIISSNTSGISVEAMAEGRSEDFQKHFLGTHFFNPPRYLKLLEVIPTKHTDPEVLTFMKQFGEDVLGKGVVEAKDTPNFIANRIGTYGLLVTVREMLKGGYSVGEVDSVTGPLIGRPKSATFRTLDVVGLDTFVHVARNVYDQVEGTEKEVFNIPEFMLKMQENGWLGAKSGQGFFLKKKGKDGSTILELNPETLEYEERKKLKTPAIEMAKQAKGSRNKLKALINAKGDRAGDLIWNILKPALLYSAELVGEIADDIVAIDEAMKWGFGWEIGPFETWDAIGLKSSVERMKAEGETIPDWVLKLIDAGNSSFYKTENGTIQYVDQGAYKEKSFNPKEINLKRLKDVNGVIKKNTGASLIDIGDGVALLEFHSKSNAIGLDIIQMVNFAVEEVSRNYEGLVIGNQGKNFCVGANLALMLMEAQDDNFFELDMVVKMFQDMGTTIKYSEKPVVVAPFNMTLGGGAEVSLPATAIQASAETYMGLVEFGVGLIPGGGGTKGLYLKQLRNLPKGINFDLTKVANDVFEKVAMAKVSTSAAEARENGFLDANDRISVNPDHLIYDAKQRVLELAKAGYRAPKREKIPVVGEAGYAAMVLGAKTLQFGGYASDHDVKIAEKLAYVLSGGRIKEGSLIDEQVMLDLEREAFLSLIAEPKTQARMQHMLIKGKPLRN
;
A
#
# COMPACT_ATOMS: atom_id res chain seq x y z
N MET A 1 -14.14 -23.04 21.33
CA MET A 1 -14.53 -21.65 21.71
C MET A 1 -14.01 -20.71 20.63
N LYS A 2 -14.74 -19.67 20.22
CA LYS A 2 -14.24 -18.76 19.17
C LYS A 2 -13.10 -17.89 19.74
N ARG A 3 -11.84 -18.14 19.34
CA ARG A 3 -10.67 -17.33 19.75
C ARG A 3 -10.78 -15.92 19.16
N THR A 4 -10.34 -14.91 19.90
CA THR A 4 -10.30 -13.50 19.47
C THR A 4 -9.10 -12.79 20.11
N ILE A 5 -8.47 -11.85 19.40
CA ILE A 5 -7.45 -10.96 19.97
C ILE A 5 -8.10 -9.59 20.19
N LYS A 6 -8.27 -9.21 21.46
CA LYS A 6 -8.82 -7.91 21.88
C LYS A 6 -7.76 -6.96 22.41
N ARG A 7 -6.65 -7.49 22.93
CA ARG A 7 -5.51 -6.70 23.41
C ARG A 7 -4.20 -7.41 23.07
N ALA A 8 -3.20 -6.64 22.66
CA ALA A 8 -1.87 -7.15 22.31
C ALA A 8 -0.76 -6.54 23.16
N ALA A 9 0.38 -7.21 23.24
CA ALA A 9 1.63 -6.67 23.77
C ALA A 9 2.74 -6.81 22.74
N VAL A 10 3.57 -5.78 22.62
CA VAL A 10 4.79 -5.81 21.79
C VAL A 10 5.99 -5.58 22.71
N LEU A 11 6.88 -6.55 22.77
CA LEU A 11 8.06 -6.55 23.63
C LEU A 11 9.29 -6.13 22.81
N GLY A 12 9.71 -4.89 22.98
CA GLY A 12 10.72 -4.20 22.19
C GLY A 12 10.08 -3.07 21.39
N SER A 13 10.55 -1.84 21.57
CA SER A 13 9.95 -0.64 20.96
C SER A 13 10.74 -0.10 19.76
N GLY A 14 11.69 -0.86 19.23
CA GLY A 14 12.47 -0.48 18.04
C GLY A 14 11.61 -0.21 16.80
N VAL A 15 12.25 0.03 15.65
CA VAL A 15 11.53 0.37 14.40
C VAL A 15 10.45 -0.66 14.05
N MET A 16 10.76 -1.95 14.13
CA MET A 16 9.77 -3.02 13.89
C MET A 16 8.72 -3.11 14.99
N GLY A 17 9.12 -3.09 16.26
CA GLY A 17 8.17 -3.22 17.38
C GLY A 17 7.15 -2.08 17.43
N SER A 18 7.61 -0.84 17.33
CA SER A 18 6.72 0.32 17.24
C SER A 18 5.86 0.31 15.97
N GLY A 19 6.39 -0.18 14.85
CA GLY A 19 5.64 -0.36 13.60
C GLY A 19 4.54 -1.43 13.69
N ILE A 20 4.80 -2.54 14.37
CA ILE A 20 3.81 -3.61 14.64
C ILE A 20 2.73 -3.08 15.60
N ALA A 21 3.12 -2.40 16.68
CA ALA A 21 2.17 -1.77 17.60
C ALA A 21 1.27 -0.75 16.89
N ALA A 22 1.84 0.06 15.99
CA ALA A 22 1.08 0.97 15.14
C ALA A 22 0.11 0.24 14.21
N HIS A 23 0.52 -0.86 13.59
CA HIS A 23 -0.34 -1.64 12.70
C HIS A 23 -1.55 -2.24 13.45
N LEU A 24 -1.33 -2.83 14.64
CA LEU A 24 -2.40 -3.35 15.50
C LEU A 24 -3.35 -2.25 15.97
N ALA A 25 -2.80 -1.11 16.35
CA ALA A 25 -3.60 0.03 16.77
C ALA A 25 -4.44 0.62 15.61
N ASN A 26 -3.92 0.64 14.38
CA ASN A 26 -4.64 1.12 13.20
C ASN A 26 -5.92 0.33 12.89
N ILE A 27 -5.97 -0.93 13.32
CA ILE A 27 -7.13 -1.83 13.14
C ILE A 27 -7.98 -1.94 14.42
N GLY A 28 -7.70 -1.10 15.42
CA GLY A 28 -8.51 -1.00 16.64
C GLY A 28 -8.12 -1.97 17.75
N ILE A 29 -6.93 -2.57 17.73
CA ILE A 29 -6.43 -3.44 18.81
C ILE A 29 -5.55 -2.62 19.76
N PRO A 30 -6.02 -2.33 20.99
CA PRO A 30 -5.18 -1.73 22.02
C PRO A 30 -3.91 -2.54 22.25
N THR A 31 -2.77 -1.87 22.23
CA THR A 31 -1.46 -2.51 22.32
C THR A 31 -0.64 -1.87 23.42
N ILE A 32 -0.04 -2.69 24.29
CA ILE A 32 1.00 -2.24 25.22
C ILE A 32 2.37 -2.51 24.62
N MET A 33 3.19 -1.46 24.50
CA MET A 33 4.55 -1.55 24.00
C MET A 33 5.53 -1.42 25.16
N LEU A 34 6.25 -2.50 25.45
CA LEU A 34 7.20 -2.57 26.57
C LEU A 34 8.63 -2.58 26.04
N ASP A 35 9.54 -1.84 26.67
CA ASP A 35 10.97 -1.89 26.38
C ASP A 35 11.79 -2.04 27.67
N ILE A 36 13.10 -2.17 27.55
CA ILE A 36 14.02 -2.14 28.69
C ILE A 36 14.04 -0.75 29.35
N VAL A 37 14.40 -0.71 30.63
CA VAL A 37 14.70 0.56 31.30
C VAL A 37 16.04 1.14 30.81
N PRO A 38 16.16 2.47 30.65
CA PRO A 38 17.45 3.09 30.32
C PRO A 38 18.50 2.82 31.39
N ARG A 39 19.77 2.67 30.95
CA ARG A 39 20.91 2.47 31.85
C ARG A 39 21.61 3.76 32.26
N SER A 40 21.23 4.90 31.66
CA SER A 40 21.81 6.21 31.94
C SER A 40 20.83 7.33 31.60
N LEU A 41 20.96 8.44 32.33
CA LEU A 41 20.21 9.68 32.08
C LEU A 41 20.74 10.41 30.83
N THR A 42 19.88 11.19 30.17
CA THR A 42 20.30 12.20 29.19
C THR A 42 20.76 13.49 29.88
N ASP A 43 21.48 14.34 29.15
CA ASP A 43 21.86 15.67 29.61
C ASP A 43 20.63 16.54 29.98
N GLU A 44 19.50 16.35 29.30
CA GLU A 44 18.25 17.05 29.59
C GLU A 44 17.63 16.57 30.90
N GLU A 45 17.59 15.25 31.11
CA GLU A 45 17.08 14.64 32.35
C GLU A 45 17.92 15.02 33.56
N GLN A 46 19.25 15.04 33.41
CA GLN A 46 20.17 15.50 34.46
C GLN A 46 19.93 16.96 34.84
N LYS A 47 19.72 17.84 33.86
CA LYS A 47 19.39 19.26 34.10
C LYS A 47 18.03 19.45 34.77
N GLN A 48 17.09 18.55 34.53
CA GLN A 48 15.77 18.53 35.16
C GLN A 48 15.79 17.92 36.58
N GLY A 49 16.93 17.36 37.02
CA GLY A 49 17.05 16.72 38.33
C GLY A 49 16.38 15.35 38.42
N LEU A 50 16.11 14.70 37.28
CA LEU A 50 15.51 13.37 37.22
C LEU A 50 16.55 12.28 37.54
N THR A 51 16.05 11.12 37.94
CA THR A 51 16.79 9.93 38.35
C THR A 51 16.36 8.72 37.53
N LEU A 52 17.13 7.62 37.56
CA LEU A 52 16.76 6.37 36.87
C LEU A 52 15.51 5.69 37.47
N GLU A 53 15.06 6.13 38.65
CA GLU A 53 13.84 5.61 39.29
C GLU A 53 12.58 6.37 38.84
N ASP A 54 12.72 7.54 38.22
CA ASP A 54 11.58 8.31 37.76
C ASP A 54 10.86 7.59 36.60
N LYS A 55 9.53 7.46 36.72
CA LYS A 55 8.71 6.72 35.75
C LYS A 55 8.87 7.19 34.31
N ASP A 56 9.01 8.50 34.10
CA ASP A 56 9.22 9.07 32.77
C ASP A 56 10.57 8.68 32.19
N VAL A 57 11.62 8.58 33.01
CA VAL A 57 12.94 8.07 32.61
C VAL A 57 12.85 6.58 32.30
N ARG A 58 12.26 5.78 33.19
CA ARG A 58 12.13 4.32 33.03
C ARG A 58 11.39 3.91 31.75
N ASN A 59 10.39 4.70 31.34
CA ASN A 59 9.60 4.48 30.13
C ASN A 59 10.09 5.27 28.90
N ARG A 60 11.17 6.05 29.01
CA ARG A 60 11.61 6.99 27.96
C ARG A 60 11.82 6.32 26.61
N ILE A 61 12.41 5.12 26.56
CA ILE A 61 12.69 4.43 25.29
C ILE A 61 11.39 4.17 24.52
N ALA A 62 10.41 3.53 25.16
CA ALA A 62 9.11 3.25 24.54
C ALA A 62 8.33 4.54 24.21
N GLN A 63 8.39 5.56 25.09
CA GLN A 63 7.77 6.87 24.84
C GLN A 63 8.36 7.58 23.60
N GLN A 64 9.69 7.60 23.48
CA GLN A 64 10.39 8.19 22.34
C GLN A 64 10.06 7.45 21.04
N SER A 65 10.04 6.12 21.08
CA SER A 65 9.64 5.30 19.93
C SER A 65 8.20 5.58 19.49
N LYS A 66 7.25 5.67 20.44
CA LYS A 66 5.86 6.07 20.14
C LYS A 66 5.80 7.46 19.52
N ALA A 67 6.53 8.43 20.05
CA ALA A 67 6.58 9.79 19.50
C ALA A 67 7.23 9.84 18.10
N ALA A 68 8.20 8.96 17.83
CA ALA A 68 8.86 8.87 16.54
C ALA A 68 7.92 8.42 15.40
N LEU A 69 6.89 7.61 15.69
CA LEU A 69 5.90 7.17 14.71
C LEU A 69 5.25 8.35 13.95
N LEU A 70 5.01 9.48 14.63
CA LEU A 70 4.42 10.69 14.04
C LEU A 70 5.32 11.37 12.99
N LYS A 71 6.63 11.13 13.07
CA LYS A 71 7.65 11.77 12.22
C LYS A 71 8.06 10.90 11.04
N GLN A 72 7.77 9.60 11.08
CA GLN A 72 8.15 8.65 10.04
C GLN A 72 7.40 8.88 8.73
N LYS A 73 8.08 8.65 7.60
CA LYS A 73 7.53 8.73 6.25
C LYS A 73 7.97 7.50 5.42
N PRO A 74 7.05 6.73 4.83
CA PRO A 74 5.59 6.84 4.91
C PRO A 74 5.07 6.59 6.34
N SER A 75 3.84 7.05 6.65
CA SER A 75 3.32 7.08 8.03
C SER A 75 2.95 5.66 8.53
N PRO A 76 3.48 5.19 9.67
CA PRO A 76 3.09 3.90 10.24
C PRO A 76 1.68 3.91 10.84
N ILE A 77 1.14 5.08 11.19
CA ILE A 77 -0.22 5.24 11.73
C ILE A 77 -1.20 5.77 10.66
N THR A 78 -2.45 5.29 10.70
CA THR A 78 -3.54 5.73 9.82
C THR A 78 -4.22 7.01 10.32
N SER A 79 -4.22 7.26 11.62
CA SER A 79 -4.87 8.41 12.26
C SER A 79 -4.17 8.79 13.56
N LYS A 80 -4.47 9.98 14.11
CA LYS A 80 -3.98 10.34 15.45
C LYS A 80 -4.62 9.48 16.54
N ALA A 81 -5.90 9.12 16.37
CA ALA A 81 -6.62 8.23 17.30
C ALA A 81 -5.97 6.85 17.42
N SER A 82 -5.39 6.33 16.32
CA SER A 82 -4.63 5.07 16.36
C SER A 82 -3.47 5.14 17.36
N LEU A 83 -2.80 6.29 17.50
CA LEU A 83 -1.68 6.44 18.43
C LEU A 83 -2.11 6.37 19.90
N GLU A 84 -3.37 6.74 20.21
CA GLU A 84 -3.93 6.71 21.56
C GLU A 84 -4.15 5.28 22.06
N LEU A 85 -4.31 4.31 21.15
CA LEU A 85 -4.44 2.89 21.46
C LEU A 85 -3.12 2.21 21.82
N ILE A 86 -1.98 2.92 21.74
CA ILE A 86 -0.67 2.40 22.13
C ILE A 86 -0.34 2.89 23.54
N GLU A 87 -0.43 2.00 24.52
CA GLU A 87 0.12 2.21 25.86
C GLU A 87 1.63 1.92 25.85
N VAL A 88 2.43 2.64 26.63
CA VAL A 88 3.87 2.41 26.77
C VAL A 88 4.21 2.06 28.22
N GLY A 89 5.20 1.19 28.39
CA GLY A 89 5.72 0.76 29.69
C GLY A 89 7.11 0.13 29.55
N ASN A 90 7.56 -0.60 30.57
CA ASN A 90 8.84 -1.29 30.56
C ASN A 90 8.79 -2.73 31.09
N MET A 91 9.79 -3.53 30.71
CA MET A 91 9.86 -4.97 31.02
C MET A 91 10.28 -5.31 32.47
N ASP A 92 10.63 -4.31 33.28
CA ASP A 92 10.95 -4.51 34.68
C ASP A 92 9.73 -4.24 35.57
N ASP A 93 8.93 -3.24 35.23
CA ASP A 93 7.77 -2.81 36.03
C ASP A 93 6.43 -3.37 35.55
N ASP A 94 6.27 -3.62 34.24
CA ASP A 94 4.94 -3.80 33.64
C ASP A 94 4.67 -5.23 33.10
N MET A 95 5.55 -6.21 33.33
CA MET A 95 5.35 -7.57 32.81
C MET A 95 4.09 -8.26 33.35
N GLU A 96 3.63 -7.90 34.55
CA GLU A 96 2.37 -8.41 35.12
C GLU A 96 1.14 -8.07 34.28
N LYS A 97 1.18 -6.98 33.50
CA LYS A 97 0.07 -6.59 32.60
C LYS A 97 -0.17 -7.59 31.47
N LEU A 98 0.78 -8.50 31.22
CA LEU A 98 0.61 -9.58 30.24
C LEU A 98 -0.52 -10.55 30.61
N ALA A 99 -0.99 -10.55 31.88
CA ALA A 99 -2.14 -11.31 32.32
C ALA A 99 -3.46 -10.90 31.62
N ASP A 100 -3.54 -9.68 31.07
CA ASP A 100 -4.74 -9.19 30.37
C ASP A 100 -4.62 -9.28 28.83
N VAL A 101 -3.50 -9.78 28.31
CA VAL A 101 -3.16 -9.72 26.89
C VAL A 101 -3.51 -11.03 26.17
N ASP A 102 -4.11 -10.94 24.97
CA ASP A 102 -4.47 -12.12 24.17
C ASP A 102 -3.33 -12.58 23.25
N TRP A 103 -2.51 -11.64 22.78
CA TRP A 103 -1.38 -11.90 21.89
C TRP A 103 -0.14 -11.09 22.27
N ILE A 104 0.98 -11.78 22.49
CA ILE A 104 2.26 -11.20 22.93
C ILE A 104 3.28 -11.43 21.83
N ILE A 105 3.90 -10.36 21.32
CA ILE A 105 4.83 -10.38 20.18
C ILE A 105 6.20 -9.91 20.67
N GLU A 106 7.19 -10.79 20.59
CA GLU A 106 8.58 -10.48 20.90
C GLU A 106 9.30 -9.87 19.69
N VAL A 107 9.94 -8.72 19.90
CA VAL A 107 10.67 -7.92 18.91
C VAL A 107 11.91 -7.27 19.54
N VAL A 108 12.60 -8.01 20.41
CA VAL A 108 13.86 -7.60 21.04
C VAL A 108 15.06 -7.92 20.16
N VAL A 109 16.26 -7.58 20.64
CA VAL A 109 17.53 -7.83 19.94
C VAL A 109 17.65 -9.28 19.46
N GLU A 110 18.25 -9.46 18.28
CA GLU A 110 18.39 -10.73 17.59
C GLU A 110 19.48 -11.62 18.24
N ARG A 111 19.21 -12.05 19.47
CA ARG A 111 20.06 -12.91 20.29
C ARG A 111 19.22 -13.94 21.05
N LEU A 112 19.52 -15.22 20.83
CA LEU A 112 18.73 -16.33 21.40
C LEU A 112 18.70 -16.29 22.93
N ASP A 113 19.82 -15.99 23.59
CA ASP A 113 19.90 -15.93 25.05
C ASP A 113 19.01 -14.83 25.64
N VAL A 114 18.97 -13.66 24.99
CA VAL A 114 18.10 -12.54 25.40
C VAL A 114 16.63 -12.91 25.17
N LYS A 115 16.29 -13.48 24.02
CA LYS A 115 14.92 -13.91 23.71
C LYS A 115 14.43 -14.97 24.71
N LYS A 116 15.25 -15.98 25.02
CA LYS A 116 14.94 -16.99 26.06
C LYS A 116 14.67 -16.35 27.41
N SER A 117 15.48 -15.37 27.83
CA SER A 117 15.27 -14.62 29.08
C SER A 117 13.93 -13.86 29.09
N VAL A 118 13.58 -13.18 27.99
CA VAL A 118 12.29 -12.50 27.83
C VAL A 118 11.13 -13.50 27.89
N PHE A 119 11.21 -14.62 27.17
CA PHE A 119 10.17 -15.64 27.17
C PHE A 119 9.98 -16.31 28.53
N GLU A 120 10.98 -16.30 29.41
CA GLU A 120 10.84 -16.80 30.79
C GLU A 120 9.86 -15.94 31.58
N LYS A 121 10.07 -14.63 31.52
CA LYS A 121 9.17 -13.65 32.12
C LYS A 121 7.79 -13.72 31.47
N VAL A 122 7.70 -13.86 30.15
CA VAL A 122 6.41 -14.01 29.45
C VAL A 122 5.65 -15.24 29.93
N ASP A 123 6.32 -16.40 30.01
CA ASP A 123 5.70 -17.65 30.48
C ASP A 123 5.21 -17.52 31.93
N GLN A 124 5.94 -16.79 32.77
CA GLN A 124 5.56 -16.50 34.15
C GLN A 124 4.32 -15.60 34.27
N TYR A 125 4.23 -14.51 33.50
CA TYR A 125 3.22 -13.45 33.72
C TYR A 125 2.01 -13.47 32.77
N ARG A 126 2.11 -14.11 31.61
CA ARG A 126 0.98 -14.18 30.66
C ARG A 126 -0.20 -14.98 31.24
N LYS A 127 -1.39 -14.76 30.70
CA LYS A 127 -2.51 -15.68 30.93
C LYS A 127 -2.36 -16.98 30.13
N LYS A 128 -2.83 -18.10 30.67
CA LYS A 128 -2.85 -19.38 29.96
C LYS A 128 -3.65 -19.28 28.66
N GLY A 129 -3.14 -19.91 27.60
CA GLY A 129 -3.76 -19.90 26.28
C GLY A 129 -3.63 -18.59 25.49
N SER A 130 -2.96 -17.56 26.02
CA SER A 130 -2.57 -16.39 25.21
C SER A 130 -1.59 -16.83 24.13
N ILE A 131 -1.71 -16.27 22.94
CA ILE A 131 -0.78 -16.53 21.84
C ILE A 131 0.52 -15.79 22.10
N ILE A 132 1.65 -16.46 21.93
CA ILE A 132 2.97 -15.86 21.99
C ILE A 132 3.61 -16.00 20.61
N SER A 133 4.27 -14.96 20.14
CA SER A 133 5.07 -15.07 18.94
C SER A 133 6.36 -14.28 18.98
N SER A 134 7.28 -14.64 18.09
CA SER A 134 8.51 -13.88 17.83
C SER A 134 8.47 -13.29 16.41
N ASN A 135 8.88 -12.04 16.27
CA ASN A 135 9.20 -11.39 15.00
C ASN A 135 10.68 -11.55 14.63
N THR A 136 11.34 -12.63 15.06
CA THR A 136 12.70 -12.98 14.62
C THR A 136 12.78 -13.00 13.09
N SER A 137 13.96 -12.69 12.54
CA SER A 137 14.22 -12.73 11.10
C SER A 137 15.05 -13.96 10.68
N GLY A 138 15.35 -14.88 11.61
CA GLY A 138 16.07 -16.11 11.28
C GLY A 138 16.71 -16.89 12.44
N ILE A 139 16.40 -16.56 13.70
CA ILE A 139 16.69 -17.44 14.85
C ILE A 139 15.64 -18.54 14.90
N SER A 140 16.08 -19.77 15.18
CA SER A 140 15.17 -20.92 15.29
C SER A 140 14.05 -20.69 16.31
N VAL A 141 12.81 -20.78 15.83
CA VAL A 141 11.58 -20.72 16.63
C VAL A 141 11.51 -21.92 17.58
N GLU A 142 11.92 -23.12 17.13
CA GLU A 142 12.04 -24.29 17.98
C GLU A 142 12.95 -24.02 19.17
N ALA A 143 14.15 -23.49 18.92
CA ALA A 143 15.13 -23.20 19.96
C ALA A 143 14.60 -22.17 20.98
N MET A 144 13.79 -21.19 20.55
CA MET A 144 13.18 -20.21 21.46
C MET A 144 12.12 -20.80 22.40
N ALA A 145 11.45 -21.87 21.99
CA ALA A 145 10.39 -22.53 22.77
C ALA A 145 10.93 -23.47 23.85
N GLU A 146 12.19 -23.89 23.75
CA GLU A 146 12.82 -24.84 24.66
C GLU A 146 12.78 -24.40 26.13
N GLY A 147 12.42 -25.31 27.03
CA GLY A 147 12.41 -25.05 28.48
C GLY A 147 11.26 -24.13 28.93
N ARG A 148 10.25 -23.90 28.09
CA ARG A 148 8.99 -23.22 28.45
C ARG A 148 7.90 -24.23 28.81
N SER A 149 6.84 -23.75 29.47
CA SER A 149 5.70 -24.57 29.86
C SER A 149 5.00 -25.21 28.66
N GLU A 150 4.31 -26.34 28.89
CA GLU A 150 3.56 -27.03 27.83
C GLU A 150 2.49 -26.11 27.20
N ASP A 151 1.83 -25.29 28.03
CA ASP A 151 0.85 -24.32 27.54
C ASP A 151 1.51 -23.23 26.68
N PHE A 152 2.73 -22.80 27.01
CA PHE A 152 3.48 -21.85 26.19
C PHE A 152 3.80 -22.46 24.83
N GLN A 153 4.39 -23.66 24.81
CA GLN A 153 4.81 -24.32 23.57
C GLN A 153 3.63 -24.56 22.62
N LYS A 154 2.47 -24.95 23.15
CA LYS A 154 1.23 -25.11 22.37
C LYS A 154 0.72 -23.82 21.74
N HIS A 155 1.02 -22.66 22.32
CA HIS A 155 0.54 -21.36 21.88
C HIS A 155 1.65 -20.46 21.32
N PHE A 156 2.82 -21.02 21.03
CA PHE A 156 3.98 -20.30 20.51
C PHE A 156 4.21 -20.59 19.02
N LEU A 157 4.58 -19.56 18.26
CA LEU A 157 4.94 -19.64 16.85
C LEU A 157 5.77 -18.40 16.43
N GLY A 158 6.44 -18.45 15.29
CA GLY A 158 6.98 -17.26 14.64
C GLY A 158 5.89 -16.47 13.91
N THR A 159 5.94 -15.15 14.01
CA THR A 159 5.13 -14.22 13.19
C THR A 159 6.06 -13.14 12.65
N HIS A 160 6.65 -13.40 11.48
CA HIS A 160 7.65 -12.53 10.90
C HIS A 160 6.99 -11.52 9.94
N PHE A 161 6.84 -10.29 10.45
CA PHE A 161 6.40 -9.12 9.70
C PHE A 161 7.56 -8.51 8.93
N PHE A 162 7.25 -7.94 7.77
CA PHE A 162 8.23 -7.26 6.92
C PHE A 162 8.12 -5.73 7.08
N ASN A 163 9.27 -5.05 7.08
CA ASN A 163 9.35 -3.60 7.28
C ASN A 163 9.01 -2.84 5.98
N PRO A 164 8.06 -1.88 5.97
CA PRO A 164 7.21 -1.44 7.09
C PRO A 164 5.94 -2.29 7.29
N PRO A 165 5.59 -2.68 8.54
CA PRO A 165 4.47 -3.59 8.81
C PRO A 165 3.11 -3.14 8.30
N ARG A 166 2.85 -1.82 8.23
CA ARG A 166 1.58 -1.32 7.64
C ARG A 166 1.48 -1.62 6.13
N TYR A 167 2.59 -1.50 5.40
CA TYR A 167 2.58 -1.43 3.94
C TYR A 167 2.96 -2.75 3.26
N LEU A 168 3.86 -3.53 3.85
CA LEU A 168 4.22 -4.83 3.28
C LEU A 168 3.16 -5.87 3.63
N LYS A 169 2.77 -6.64 2.62
CA LYS A 169 1.64 -7.57 2.69
C LYS A 169 2.03 -8.86 3.40
N LEU A 170 3.29 -9.29 3.30
CA LEU A 170 3.73 -10.59 3.80
C LEU A 170 3.70 -10.67 5.33
N LEU A 171 3.13 -11.77 5.82
CA LEU A 171 3.34 -12.30 7.15
C LEU A 171 3.76 -13.78 7.00
N GLU A 172 4.98 -14.11 7.41
CA GLU A 172 5.39 -15.52 7.53
C GLU A 172 4.97 -16.02 8.92
N VAL A 173 4.24 -17.14 8.94
CA VAL A 173 3.84 -17.84 10.16
C VAL A 173 4.66 -19.13 10.26
N ILE A 174 5.38 -19.29 11.37
CA ILE A 174 6.37 -20.37 11.55
C ILE A 174 5.95 -21.22 12.76
N PRO A 175 5.16 -22.29 12.57
CA PRO A 175 4.82 -23.18 13.66
C PRO A 175 6.04 -23.97 14.14
N THR A 176 6.07 -24.28 15.43
CA THR A 176 6.92 -25.34 15.98
C THR A 176 6.21 -26.69 15.90
N LYS A 177 6.92 -27.77 16.11
CA LYS A 177 6.39 -29.13 16.28
C LYS A 177 5.38 -29.27 17.44
N HIS A 178 5.39 -28.32 18.37
CA HIS A 178 4.49 -28.29 19.52
C HIS A 178 3.31 -27.33 19.36
N THR A 179 3.35 -26.45 18.37
CA THR A 179 2.29 -25.47 18.12
C THR A 179 0.99 -26.18 17.83
N ASP A 180 -0.06 -25.82 18.56
CA ASP A 180 -1.39 -26.37 18.35
C ASP A 180 -1.91 -26.01 16.93
N PRO A 181 -2.35 -26.98 16.12
CA PRO A 181 -2.92 -26.72 14.80
C PRO A 181 -4.09 -25.73 14.80
N GLU A 182 -4.88 -25.66 15.88
CA GLU A 182 -5.94 -24.65 16.03
C GLU A 182 -5.38 -23.24 16.18
N VAL A 183 -4.25 -23.07 16.86
CA VAL A 183 -3.56 -21.77 17.00
C VAL A 183 -2.99 -21.34 15.66
N LEU A 184 -2.33 -22.26 14.93
CA LEU A 184 -1.82 -22.00 13.58
C LEU A 184 -2.95 -21.56 12.63
N THR A 185 -4.03 -22.33 12.57
CA THR A 185 -5.20 -22.02 11.72
C THR A 185 -5.81 -20.67 12.10
N PHE A 186 -5.96 -20.39 13.39
CA PHE A 186 -6.46 -19.12 13.88
C PHE A 186 -5.54 -17.95 13.46
N MET A 187 -4.23 -18.08 13.61
CA MET A 187 -3.29 -17.00 13.27
C MET A 187 -3.22 -16.74 11.77
N LYS A 188 -3.34 -17.77 10.92
CA LYS A 188 -3.44 -17.61 9.47
C LYS A 188 -4.72 -16.83 9.10
N GLN A 189 -5.87 -17.26 9.60
CA GLN A 189 -7.14 -16.58 9.36
C GLN A 189 -7.15 -15.15 9.91
N PHE A 190 -6.64 -14.94 11.12
CA PHE A 190 -6.55 -13.62 11.73
C PHE A 190 -5.62 -12.68 10.95
N GLY A 191 -4.48 -13.20 10.46
CA GLY A 191 -3.56 -12.45 9.62
C GLY A 191 -4.21 -11.98 8.32
N GLU A 192 -4.97 -12.83 7.64
CA GLU A 192 -5.66 -12.46 6.41
C GLU A 192 -6.88 -11.56 6.64
N ASP A 193 -7.77 -11.96 7.55
CA ASP A 193 -9.09 -11.33 7.71
C ASP A 193 -9.05 -10.05 8.54
N VAL A 194 -8.12 -9.94 9.48
CA VAL A 194 -8.11 -8.85 10.48
C VAL A 194 -6.88 -7.97 10.32
N LEU A 195 -5.68 -8.54 10.13
CA LEU A 195 -4.47 -7.73 9.91
C LEU A 195 -4.35 -7.22 8.46
N GLY A 196 -5.06 -7.84 7.52
CA GLY A 196 -4.94 -7.52 6.09
C GLY A 196 -3.59 -7.91 5.51
N LYS A 197 -3.00 -9.00 6.01
CA LYS A 197 -1.76 -9.60 5.51
C LYS A 197 -2.05 -10.71 4.51
N GLY A 198 -1.11 -10.93 3.61
CA GLY A 198 -0.99 -12.21 2.91
C GLY A 198 -0.14 -13.11 3.79
N VAL A 199 -0.69 -14.25 4.18
CA VAL A 199 -0.06 -15.16 5.14
C VAL A 199 0.51 -16.36 4.41
N VAL A 200 1.78 -16.64 4.63
CA VAL A 200 2.42 -17.88 4.18
C VAL A 200 2.89 -18.67 5.39
N GLU A 201 2.81 -19.99 5.28
CA GLU A 201 3.37 -20.89 6.28
C GLU A 201 4.82 -21.22 5.90
N ALA A 202 5.75 -20.93 6.80
CA ALA A 202 7.17 -21.16 6.61
C ALA A 202 7.69 -22.17 7.62
N LYS A 203 8.69 -22.94 7.22
CA LYS A 203 9.39 -23.89 8.09
C LYS A 203 10.47 -23.19 8.90
N ASP A 204 10.74 -23.71 10.09
CA ASP A 204 11.80 -23.19 10.98
C ASP A 204 13.19 -23.50 10.41
N THR A 205 13.61 -22.69 9.45
CA THR A 205 14.89 -22.78 8.75
C THR A 205 15.54 -21.39 8.72
N PRO A 206 16.88 -21.30 8.50
CA PRO A 206 17.57 -20.02 8.49
C PRO A 206 16.91 -19.04 7.52
N ASN A 207 16.49 -17.87 8.02
CA ASN A 207 15.82 -16.82 7.24
C ASN A 207 14.49 -17.20 6.56
N PHE A 208 13.86 -18.31 6.95
CA PHE A 208 12.54 -18.74 6.47
C PHE A 208 12.46 -18.78 4.93
N ILE A 209 11.46 -18.12 4.31
CA ILE A 209 11.25 -18.16 2.86
C ILE A 209 11.84 -16.93 2.19
N ALA A 210 11.24 -15.76 2.44
CA ALA A 210 11.49 -14.57 1.63
C ALA A 210 12.93 -14.06 1.82
N ASN A 211 13.41 -13.99 3.07
CA ASN A 211 14.76 -13.51 3.35
C ASN A 211 15.83 -14.48 2.83
N ARG A 212 15.57 -15.80 2.82
CA ARG A 212 16.50 -16.79 2.28
C ARG A 212 16.65 -16.63 0.77
N ILE A 213 15.54 -16.66 0.01
CA ILE A 213 15.56 -16.51 -1.46
C ILE A 213 16.01 -15.10 -1.89
N GLY A 214 15.49 -14.06 -1.24
CA GLY A 214 15.78 -12.67 -1.57
C GLY A 214 17.25 -12.32 -1.39
N THR A 215 17.84 -12.73 -0.27
CA THR A 215 19.26 -12.49 0.03
C THR A 215 20.17 -13.28 -0.92
N TYR A 216 19.83 -14.55 -1.20
CA TYR A 216 20.56 -15.36 -2.18
C TYR A 216 20.58 -14.69 -3.56
N GLY A 217 19.41 -14.35 -4.11
CA GLY A 217 19.30 -13.73 -5.43
C GLY A 217 20.03 -12.39 -5.53
N LEU A 218 20.12 -11.66 -4.41
CA LEU A 218 20.87 -10.42 -4.35
C LEU A 218 22.38 -10.65 -4.39
N LEU A 219 22.91 -11.59 -3.61
CA LEU A 219 24.35 -11.91 -3.63
C LEU A 219 24.79 -12.49 -4.96
N VAL A 220 23.95 -13.31 -5.60
CA VAL A 220 24.12 -13.72 -7.00
C VAL A 220 24.24 -12.48 -7.91
N THR A 221 23.34 -11.50 -7.75
CA THR A 221 23.35 -10.28 -8.56
C THR A 221 24.64 -9.48 -8.36
N VAL A 222 25.15 -9.39 -7.12
CA VAL A 222 26.43 -8.73 -6.84
C VAL A 222 27.59 -9.46 -7.52
N ARG A 223 27.62 -10.79 -7.49
CA ARG A 223 28.67 -11.59 -8.15
C ARG A 223 28.66 -11.40 -9.64
N GLU A 224 27.48 -11.44 -10.25
CA GLU A 224 27.34 -11.25 -11.70
C GLU A 224 27.66 -9.82 -12.11
N MET A 225 27.32 -8.82 -11.27
CA MET A 225 27.73 -7.43 -11.46
C MET A 225 29.26 -7.32 -11.56
N LEU A 226 29.98 -7.87 -10.57
CA LEU A 226 31.44 -7.83 -10.54
C LEU A 226 32.07 -8.61 -11.70
N LYS A 227 31.59 -9.85 -11.94
CA LYS A 227 32.10 -10.73 -13.00
C LYS A 227 31.93 -10.12 -14.40
N GLY A 228 30.79 -9.48 -14.67
CA GLY A 228 30.50 -8.88 -15.97
C GLY A 228 30.92 -7.42 -16.12
N GLY A 229 31.56 -6.83 -15.09
CA GLY A 229 31.99 -5.43 -15.09
C GLY A 229 30.83 -4.46 -15.29
N TYR A 230 29.70 -4.71 -14.61
CA TYR A 230 28.53 -3.82 -14.61
C TYR A 230 28.66 -2.80 -13.49
N SER A 231 28.14 -1.60 -13.72
CA SER A 231 27.96 -0.65 -12.61
C SER A 231 26.67 -0.89 -11.83
N VAL A 232 26.61 -0.36 -10.60
CA VAL A 232 25.43 -0.42 -9.74
C VAL A 232 24.18 0.13 -10.46
N GLY A 233 24.29 1.26 -11.14
CA GLY A 233 23.17 1.87 -11.87
C GLY A 233 22.78 1.12 -13.14
N GLU A 234 23.72 0.48 -13.82
CA GLU A 234 23.41 -0.40 -14.96
C GLU A 234 22.54 -1.57 -14.52
N VAL A 235 22.91 -2.27 -13.44
CA VAL A 235 22.11 -3.38 -12.88
C VAL A 235 20.73 -2.90 -12.46
N ASP A 236 20.65 -1.81 -11.70
CA ASP A 236 19.36 -1.26 -11.24
C ASP A 236 18.47 -0.76 -12.40
N SER A 237 19.06 -0.41 -13.55
CA SER A 237 18.31 0.04 -14.71
C SER A 237 17.53 -1.10 -15.41
N VAL A 238 17.91 -2.36 -15.19
CA VAL A 238 17.28 -3.55 -15.82
C VAL A 238 16.60 -4.48 -14.83
N THR A 239 17.00 -4.48 -13.56
CA THR A 239 16.46 -5.36 -12.51
C THR A 239 15.22 -4.83 -11.79
N GLY A 240 14.69 -3.68 -12.21
CA GLY A 240 13.48 -3.07 -11.64
C GLY A 240 12.20 -3.42 -12.41
N PRO A 241 11.38 -2.41 -12.80
CA PRO A 241 10.08 -2.63 -13.45
C PRO A 241 10.11 -3.40 -14.79
N LEU A 242 11.26 -3.51 -15.45
CA LEU A 242 11.39 -4.27 -16.70
C LEU A 242 11.14 -5.76 -16.49
N ILE A 243 11.49 -6.28 -15.31
CA ILE A 243 11.30 -7.69 -14.93
C ILE A 243 10.23 -7.86 -13.85
N GLY A 244 9.35 -6.86 -13.67
CA GLY A 244 8.27 -6.91 -12.67
C GLY A 244 8.74 -6.78 -11.22
N ARG A 245 9.85 -6.08 -10.95
CA ARG A 245 10.31 -5.75 -9.60
C ARG A 245 10.03 -4.29 -9.24
N PRO A 246 10.07 -3.89 -7.94
CA PRO A 246 9.85 -2.52 -7.52
C PRO A 246 10.78 -1.51 -8.19
N LYS A 247 10.40 -0.23 -8.19
CA LYS A 247 11.23 0.86 -8.74
C LYS A 247 12.58 1.05 -8.05
N SER A 248 12.73 0.52 -6.84
CA SER A 248 14.00 0.47 -6.10
C SER A 248 14.94 -0.63 -6.61
N ALA A 249 14.52 -1.47 -7.56
CA ALA A 249 15.37 -2.49 -8.20
C ALA A 249 16.18 -3.31 -7.17
N THR A 250 17.48 -3.53 -7.39
CA THR A 250 18.31 -4.38 -6.52
C THR A 250 19.04 -3.55 -5.47
N PHE A 251 19.95 -2.68 -5.89
CA PHE A 251 20.84 -1.94 -4.99
C PHE A 251 20.14 -0.79 -4.29
N ARG A 252 19.20 -0.11 -4.96
CA ARG A 252 18.40 0.91 -4.28
C ARG A 252 17.47 0.28 -3.23
N THR A 253 17.08 -0.98 -3.37
CA THR A 253 16.38 -1.73 -2.31
C THR A 253 17.28 -1.99 -1.10
N LEU A 254 18.56 -2.36 -1.31
CA LEU A 254 19.53 -2.46 -0.21
C LEU A 254 19.73 -1.15 0.54
N ASP A 255 19.79 -0.03 -0.19
CA ASP A 255 19.88 1.28 0.45
C ASP A 255 18.65 1.57 1.31
N VAL A 256 17.46 1.10 0.92
CA VAL A 256 16.23 1.31 1.69
C VAL A 256 16.19 0.41 2.92
N VAL A 257 16.57 -0.86 2.79
CA VAL A 257 16.62 -1.83 3.90
C VAL A 257 17.71 -1.48 4.91
N GLY A 258 18.90 -1.14 4.41
CA GLY A 258 20.10 -0.93 5.20
C GLY A 258 21.12 -2.04 4.98
N LEU A 259 22.35 -1.67 4.64
CA LEU A 259 23.42 -2.62 4.34
C LEU A 259 23.80 -3.49 5.54
N ASP A 260 23.83 -2.93 6.74
CA ASP A 260 24.09 -3.65 7.98
C ASP A 260 23.05 -4.73 8.29
N THR A 261 21.78 -4.43 8.04
CA THR A 261 20.68 -5.41 8.19
C THR A 261 20.85 -6.53 7.18
N PHE A 262 21.15 -6.19 5.92
CA PHE A 262 21.42 -7.18 4.88
C PHE A 262 22.62 -8.08 5.22
N VAL A 263 23.73 -7.50 5.68
CA VAL A 263 24.92 -8.25 6.09
C VAL A 263 24.61 -9.23 7.22
N HIS A 264 23.81 -8.81 8.20
CA HIS A 264 23.38 -9.68 9.30
C HIS A 264 22.54 -10.87 8.80
N VAL A 265 21.55 -10.61 7.95
CA VAL A 265 20.69 -11.64 7.34
C VAL A 265 21.50 -12.63 6.50
N ALA A 266 22.46 -12.13 5.69
CA ALA A 266 23.33 -12.98 4.89
C ALA A 266 24.25 -13.86 5.76
N ARG A 267 24.85 -13.30 6.82
CA ARG A 267 25.68 -14.06 7.77
C ARG A 267 24.90 -15.16 8.49
N ASN A 268 23.64 -14.89 8.86
CA ASN A 268 22.82 -15.88 9.54
C ASN A 268 22.66 -17.18 8.73
N VAL A 269 22.50 -17.07 7.40
CA VAL A 269 22.47 -18.26 6.53
C VAL A 269 23.87 -18.84 6.36
N TYR A 270 24.87 -18.00 6.07
CA TYR A 270 26.27 -18.43 5.92
C TYR A 270 26.75 -19.31 7.08
N ASP A 271 26.41 -18.95 8.32
CA ASP A 271 26.83 -19.67 9.51
C ASP A 271 26.11 -21.02 9.70
N GLN A 272 24.94 -21.20 9.09
CA GLN A 272 24.05 -22.36 9.29
C GLN A 272 23.99 -23.33 8.11
N VAL A 273 24.51 -22.95 6.95
CA VAL A 273 24.52 -23.80 5.74
C VAL A 273 25.94 -24.20 5.34
N GLU A 274 26.05 -25.21 4.46
CA GLU A 274 27.31 -25.75 3.96
C GLU A 274 27.37 -25.74 2.41
N GLY A 275 28.51 -26.16 1.85
CA GLY A 275 28.68 -26.34 0.41
C GLY A 275 28.54 -25.06 -0.42
N THR A 276 28.00 -25.21 -1.64
CA THR A 276 27.86 -24.13 -2.62
C THR A 276 26.91 -23.02 -2.16
N GLU A 277 25.89 -23.36 -1.37
CA GLU A 277 24.99 -22.37 -0.78
C GLU A 277 25.77 -21.44 0.14
N LYS A 278 26.58 -22.00 1.05
CA LYS A 278 27.43 -21.21 1.96
C LYS A 278 28.35 -20.28 1.19
N GLU A 279 28.94 -20.78 0.10
CA GLU A 279 29.77 -19.94 -0.76
C GLU A 279 29.00 -18.74 -1.27
N VAL A 280 27.76 -18.89 -1.75
CA VAL A 280 26.90 -17.77 -2.23
C VAL A 280 26.65 -16.71 -1.16
N PHE A 281 26.40 -17.13 0.08
CA PHE A 281 26.16 -16.23 1.20
C PHE A 281 27.41 -15.49 1.70
N ASN A 282 28.60 -15.79 1.17
CA ASN A 282 29.79 -15.02 1.46
C ASN A 282 29.68 -13.60 0.87
N ILE A 283 29.84 -12.60 1.75
CA ILE A 283 29.64 -11.18 1.43
C ILE A 283 30.92 -10.62 0.79
N PRO A 284 30.83 -9.94 -0.37
CA PRO A 284 31.99 -9.32 -1.01
C PRO A 284 32.67 -8.26 -0.14
N GLU A 285 34.01 -8.19 -0.22
CA GLU A 285 34.84 -7.32 0.62
C GLU A 285 34.46 -5.84 0.51
N PHE A 286 34.12 -5.35 -0.69
CA PHE A 286 33.74 -3.95 -0.88
C PHE A 286 32.48 -3.58 -0.07
N MET A 287 31.52 -4.51 0.08
CA MET A 287 30.32 -4.28 0.90
C MET A 287 30.65 -4.28 2.39
N LEU A 288 31.62 -5.08 2.84
CA LEU A 288 32.10 -5.03 4.21
C LEU A 288 32.78 -3.68 4.51
N LYS A 289 33.61 -3.18 3.58
CA LYS A 289 34.21 -1.83 3.69
C LYS A 289 33.15 -0.72 3.71
N MET A 290 32.08 -0.83 2.91
CA MET A 290 30.95 0.10 2.98
C MET A 290 30.31 0.10 4.37
N GLN A 291 30.12 -1.07 4.98
CA GLN A 291 29.57 -1.20 6.33
C GLN A 291 30.51 -0.56 7.37
N GLU A 292 31.81 -0.83 7.30
CA GLU A 292 32.83 -0.24 8.17
C GLU A 292 32.86 1.29 8.06
N ASN A 293 32.68 1.83 6.85
CA ASN A 293 32.61 3.28 6.59
C ASN A 293 31.27 3.92 6.98
N GLY A 294 30.30 3.15 7.48
CA GLY A 294 28.96 3.65 7.83
C GLY A 294 28.10 4.03 6.63
N TRP A 295 28.37 3.48 5.45
CA TRP A 295 27.59 3.71 4.22
C TRP A 295 26.40 2.75 4.16
N LEU A 296 25.47 2.95 5.08
CA LEU A 296 24.35 2.03 5.37
C LEU A 296 23.10 2.30 4.51
N GLY A 297 23.17 3.14 3.48
CA GLY A 297 22.04 3.46 2.61
C GLY A 297 21.27 4.71 3.03
N ALA A 298 19.94 4.67 2.86
CA ALA A 298 19.04 5.80 3.05
C ALA A 298 19.07 6.35 4.48
N LYS A 299 19.26 5.50 5.49
CA LYS A 299 19.31 5.89 6.91
C LYS A 299 20.57 6.70 7.29
N SER A 300 21.67 6.49 6.57
CA SER A 300 22.93 7.26 6.72
C SER A 300 23.10 8.32 5.62
N GLY A 301 22.14 8.44 4.69
CA GLY A 301 22.19 9.36 3.55
C GLY A 301 23.14 8.94 2.41
N GLN A 302 23.85 7.82 2.55
CA GLN A 302 24.84 7.31 1.61
C GLN A 302 24.97 5.78 1.71
N GLY A 303 25.10 5.10 0.57
CA GLY A 303 25.21 3.64 0.43
C GLY A 303 25.68 3.25 -0.97
N PHE A 304 24.94 2.40 -1.68
CA PHE A 304 25.20 2.16 -3.11
C PHE A 304 24.93 3.42 -3.94
N PHE A 305 24.02 4.28 -3.48
CA PHE A 305 23.75 5.58 -4.06
C PHE A 305 23.98 6.72 -3.07
N LEU A 306 24.46 7.85 -3.58
CA LEU A 306 24.62 9.10 -2.83
C LEU A 306 23.81 10.21 -3.49
N LYS A 307 22.93 10.85 -2.72
CA LYS A 307 22.16 12.02 -3.19
C LYS A 307 22.90 13.31 -2.87
N LYS A 308 23.57 13.91 -3.86
CA LYS A 308 24.26 15.20 -3.73
C LYS A 308 23.31 16.34 -4.06
N LYS A 309 23.11 17.27 -3.13
CA LYS A 309 22.34 18.50 -3.39
C LYS A 309 23.24 19.54 -4.08
N GLY A 310 22.76 20.13 -5.17
CA GLY A 310 23.40 21.22 -5.91
C GLY A 310 22.46 22.41 -6.10
N LYS A 311 22.97 23.50 -6.72
CA LYS A 311 22.21 24.74 -6.95
C LYS A 311 20.98 24.54 -7.85
N ASP A 312 21.06 23.64 -8.82
CA ASP A 312 20.00 23.38 -9.82
C ASP A 312 19.16 22.12 -9.52
N GLY A 313 19.34 21.51 -8.34
CA GLY A 313 18.62 20.30 -7.93
C GLY A 313 19.53 19.27 -7.26
N SER A 314 19.02 18.05 -7.07
CA SER A 314 19.80 16.94 -6.52
C SER A 314 20.24 15.97 -7.59
N THR A 315 21.52 15.63 -7.62
CA THR A 315 22.10 14.58 -8.45
C THR A 315 22.23 13.30 -7.63
N ILE A 316 21.98 12.14 -8.25
CA ILE A 316 22.20 10.82 -7.63
C ILE A 316 23.47 10.24 -8.25
N LEU A 317 24.46 9.99 -7.42
CA LEU A 317 25.70 9.31 -7.75
C LEU A 317 25.61 7.83 -7.38
N GLU A 318 26.42 6.99 -8.01
CA GLU A 318 26.53 5.55 -7.72
C GLU A 318 27.94 5.22 -7.23
N LEU A 319 28.05 4.21 -6.37
CA LEU A 319 29.34 3.73 -5.87
C LEU A 319 30.04 2.85 -6.92
N ASN A 320 31.32 3.13 -7.15
CA ASN A 320 32.21 2.22 -7.86
C ASN A 320 32.79 1.18 -6.86
N PRO A 321 32.54 -0.13 -7.04
CA PRO A 321 32.96 -1.15 -6.08
C PRO A 321 34.48 -1.40 -6.06
N GLU A 322 35.22 -1.00 -7.09
CA GLU A 322 36.68 -1.16 -7.18
C GLU A 322 37.42 -0.02 -6.47
N THR A 323 37.00 1.22 -6.71
CA THR A 323 37.67 2.42 -6.15
C THR A 323 37.07 2.89 -4.83
N LEU A 324 35.84 2.47 -4.52
CA LEU A 324 35.00 3.00 -3.43
C LEU A 324 34.72 4.51 -3.54
N GLU A 325 34.77 5.06 -4.76
CA GLU A 325 34.40 6.45 -5.04
C GLU A 325 33.01 6.54 -5.68
N TYR A 326 32.33 7.68 -5.48
CA TYR A 326 31.03 7.94 -6.10
C TYR A 326 31.17 8.61 -7.46
N GLU A 327 30.57 8.01 -8.48
CA GLU A 327 30.57 8.49 -9.87
C GLU A 327 29.16 8.79 -10.40
N GLU A 328 29.07 9.35 -11.61
CA GLU A 328 27.78 9.61 -12.25
C GLU A 328 27.03 8.30 -12.52
N ARG A 329 25.73 8.29 -12.18
CA ARG A 329 24.90 7.10 -12.34
C ARG A 329 24.79 6.66 -13.81
N LYS A 330 25.20 5.43 -14.11
CA LYS A 330 25.12 4.84 -15.46
C LYS A 330 23.78 4.11 -15.65
N LYS A 331 23.43 3.85 -16.92
CA LYS A 331 22.27 3.05 -17.32
C LYS A 331 22.65 2.15 -18.48
N LEU A 332 22.24 0.90 -18.40
CA LEU A 332 22.50 -0.06 -19.47
C LEU A 332 21.58 0.26 -20.65
N LYS A 333 22.14 0.28 -21.86
CA LYS A 333 21.41 0.53 -23.12
C LYS A 333 21.76 -0.58 -24.10
N THR A 334 20.79 -1.42 -24.43
CA THR A 334 20.98 -2.53 -25.38
C THR A 334 19.73 -2.71 -26.25
N PRO A 335 19.84 -3.36 -27.42
CA PRO A 335 18.68 -3.70 -28.24
C PRO A 335 17.60 -4.49 -27.47
N ALA A 336 17.99 -5.42 -26.60
CA ALA A 336 17.02 -6.20 -25.83
C ALA A 336 16.17 -5.33 -24.88
N ILE A 337 16.74 -4.28 -24.29
CA ILE A 337 16.01 -3.34 -23.44
C ILE A 337 14.95 -2.58 -24.24
N GLU A 338 15.28 -2.13 -25.46
CA GLU A 338 14.32 -1.41 -26.31
C GLU A 338 13.19 -2.34 -26.78
N MET A 339 13.51 -3.58 -27.15
CA MET A 339 12.49 -4.60 -27.45
C MET A 339 11.58 -4.87 -26.24
N ALA A 340 12.16 -5.02 -25.05
CA ALA A 340 11.40 -5.24 -23.82
C ALA A 340 10.48 -4.05 -23.49
N LYS A 341 10.87 -2.81 -23.75
CA LYS A 341 10.01 -1.63 -23.54
C LYS A 341 8.77 -1.62 -24.44
N GLN A 342 8.84 -2.23 -25.63
CA GLN A 342 7.73 -2.32 -26.57
C GLN A 342 6.72 -3.43 -26.19
N ALA A 343 7.14 -4.43 -25.40
CA ALA A 343 6.27 -5.50 -24.96
C ALA A 343 5.30 -5.06 -23.84
N LYS A 344 4.08 -5.63 -23.85
CA LYS A 344 3.04 -5.37 -22.83
C LYS A 344 3.15 -6.35 -21.66
N GLY A 345 3.17 -5.83 -20.43
CA GLY A 345 3.20 -6.62 -19.20
C GLY A 345 4.57 -7.24 -18.89
N SER A 346 4.93 -7.33 -17.62
CA SER A 346 6.24 -7.80 -17.14
C SER A 346 6.64 -9.17 -17.68
N ARG A 347 5.71 -10.13 -17.74
CA ARG A 347 5.96 -11.48 -18.30
C ARG A 347 6.55 -11.45 -19.71
N ASN A 348 5.97 -10.65 -20.61
CA ASN A 348 6.44 -10.56 -21.99
C ASN A 348 7.75 -9.76 -22.11
N LYS A 349 7.92 -8.72 -21.28
CA LYS A 349 9.18 -7.96 -21.22
C LYS A 349 10.34 -8.83 -20.78
N LEU A 350 10.13 -9.63 -19.73
CA LEU A 350 11.11 -10.57 -19.22
C LEU A 350 11.47 -11.62 -20.28
N LYS A 351 10.46 -12.21 -20.94
CA LYS A 351 10.69 -13.18 -22.02
C LYS A 351 11.52 -12.58 -23.16
N ALA A 352 11.26 -11.33 -23.54
CA ALA A 352 12.06 -10.64 -24.56
C ALA A 352 13.53 -10.46 -24.14
N LEU A 353 13.79 -10.14 -22.87
CA LEU A 353 15.16 -10.02 -22.34
C LEU A 353 15.88 -11.38 -22.33
N ILE A 354 15.23 -12.43 -21.81
CA ILE A 354 15.85 -13.77 -21.69
C ILE A 354 16.16 -14.40 -23.04
N ASN A 355 15.33 -14.15 -24.05
CA ASN A 355 15.52 -14.71 -25.39
C ASN A 355 16.62 -13.99 -26.18
N ALA A 356 17.08 -12.82 -25.75
CA ALA A 356 18.15 -12.07 -26.41
C ALA A 356 19.54 -12.59 -26.00
N LYS A 357 19.86 -13.84 -26.35
CA LYS A 357 21.15 -14.47 -26.02
C LYS A 357 22.32 -13.68 -26.63
N GLY A 358 23.33 -13.36 -25.82
CA GLY A 358 24.48 -12.55 -26.25
C GLY A 358 24.26 -11.05 -26.14
N ASP A 359 23.05 -10.60 -25.78
CA ASP A 359 22.80 -9.21 -25.38
C ASP A 359 23.22 -9.04 -23.92
N ARG A 360 24.02 -8.00 -23.65
CA ARG A 360 24.56 -7.72 -22.31
C ARG A 360 23.48 -7.59 -21.22
N ALA A 361 22.29 -7.05 -21.53
CA ALA A 361 21.19 -7.01 -20.57
C ALA A 361 20.49 -8.37 -20.45
N GLY A 362 20.28 -9.06 -21.57
CA GLY A 362 19.67 -10.39 -21.59
C GLY A 362 20.48 -11.41 -20.81
N ASP A 363 21.80 -11.42 -21.00
CA ASP A 363 22.73 -12.32 -20.32
C ASP A 363 22.81 -12.01 -18.82
N LEU A 364 22.87 -10.73 -18.42
CA LEU A 364 22.79 -10.33 -16.99
C LEU A 364 21.51 -10.88 -16.34
N ILE A 365 20.35 -10.64 -16.95
CA ILE A 365 19.06 -11.07 -16.38
C ILE A 365 18.97 -12.60 -16.34
N TRP A 366 19.45 -13.31 -17.36
CA TRP A 366 19.50 -14.78 -17.33
C TRP A 366 20.41 -15.30 -16.21
N ASN A 367 21.61 -14.75 -16.09
CA ASN A 367 22.62 -15.20 -15.13
C ASN A 367 22.22 -14.95 -13.68
N ILE A 368 21.37 -13.95 -13.40
CA ILE A 368 20.84 -13.72 -12.04
C ILE A 368 19.56 -14.51 -11.76
N LEU A 369 18.70 -14.72 -12.77
CA LEU A 369 17.43 -15.43 -12.57
C LEU A 369 17.63 -16.94 -12.50
N LYS A 370 18.43 -17.51 -13.40
CA LYS A 370 18.70 -18.96 -13.46
C LYS A 370 19.06 -19.56 -12.08
N PRO A 371 20.10 -19.09 -11.37
CA PRO A 371 20.45 -19.65 -10.07
C PRO A 371 19.37 -19.40 -9.02
N ALA A 372 18.69 -18.25 -9.04
CA ALA A 372 17.59 -17.98 -8.11
C ALA A 372 16.40 -18.93 -8.32
N LEU A 373 16.09 -19.30 -9.57
CA LEU A 373 15.05 -20.27 -9.90
C LEU A 373 15.42 -21.68 -9.44
N LEU A 374 16.65 -22.13 -9.73
CA LEU A 374 17.14 -23.43 -9.29
C LEU A 374 17.14 -23.54 -7.77
N TYR A 375 17.69 -22.54 -7.08
CA TYR A 375 17.71 -22.47 -5.62
C TYR A 375 16.30 -22.47 -5.02
N SER A 376 15.36 -21.71 -5.60
CA SER A 376 13.96 -21.73 -5.14
C SER A 376 13.33 -23.12 -5.29
N ALA A 377 13.67 -23.86 -6.36
CA ALA A 377 13.17 -25.21 -6.58
C ALA A 377 13.84 -26.27 -5.69
N GLU A 378 15.12 -26.09 -5.33
CA GLU A 378 15.82 -26.95 -4.37
C GLU A 378 15.21 -26.85 -2.97
N LEU A 379 14.77 -25.66 -2.58
CA LEU A 379 14.23 -25.40 -1.24
C LEU A 379 12.75 -25.79 -1.06
N VAL A 380 12.05 -26.24 -2.11
CA VAL A 380 10.66 -26.74 -1.99
C VAL A 380 10.65 -27.97 -1.08
N GLY A 381 9.80 -27.94 -0.05
CA GLY A 381 9.74 -28.94 1.01
C GLY A 381 10.71 -28.68 2.16
N GLU A 382 11.72 -27.83 2.00
CA GLU A 382 12.66 -27.44 3.06
C GLU A 382 12.22 -26.14 3.77
N ILE A 383 11.91 -25.09 3.01
CA ILE A 383 11.52 -23.77 3.57
C ILE A 383 10.01 -23.57 3.63
N ALA A 384 9.28 -24.27 2.75
CA ALA A 384 7.83 -24.20 2.59
C ALA A 384 7.34 -25.52 2.01
N ASP A 385 6.08 -25.89 2.26
CA ASP A 385 5.53 -27.14 1.73
C ASP A 385 5.21 -27.08 0.23
N ASP A 386 4.94 -25.89 -0.31
CA ASP A 386 4.54 -25.73 -1.70
C ASP A 386 5.14 -24.49 -2.38
N ILE A 387 5.03 -24.48 -3.71
CA ILE A 387 5.54 -23.41 -4.58
C ILE A 387 4.74 -22.11 -4.46
N VAL A 388 3.49 -22.17 -3.97
CA VAL A 388 2.60 -21.01 -3.85
C VAL A 388 3.08 -20.12 -2.72
N ALA A 389 3.40 -20.72 -1.56
CA ALA A 389 3.98 -20.03 -0.42
C ALA A 389 5.30 -19.32 -0.80
N ILE A 390 6.15 -19.97 -1.60
CA ILE A 390 7.40 -19.37 -2.08
C ILE A 390 7.13 -18.17 -3.01
N ASP A 391 6.26 -18.34 -3.99
CA ASP A 391 5.92 -17.26 -4.92
C ASP A 391 5.28 -16.07 -4.18
N GLU A 392 4.35 -16.33 -3.29
CA GLU A 392 3.66 -15.32 -2.49
C GLU A 392 4.59 -14.60 -1.51
N ALA A 393 5.52 -15.32 -0.88
CA ALA A 393 6.54 -14.72 -0.05
C ALA A 393 7.39 -13.70 -0.83
N MET A 394 7.82 -14.05 -2.05
CA MET A 394 8.60 -13.11 -2.88
C MET A 394 7.76 -11.94 -3.40
N LYS A 395 6.50 -12.19 -3.77
CA LYS A 395 5.58 -11.14 -4.23
C LYS A 395 5.25 -10.14 -3.14
N TRP A 396 4.95 -10.63 -1.94
CA TRP A 396 4.46 -9.80 -0.83
C TRP A 396 5.58 -9.23 0.05
N GLY A 397 6.72 -9.92 0.16
CA GLY A 397 7.87 -9.50 0.97
C GLY A 397 8.84 -8.61 0.19
N PHE A 398 9.13 -8.95 -1.07
CA PHE A 398 10.07 -8.20 -1.92
C PHE A 398 9.39 -7.38 -3.03
N GLY A 399 8.05 -7.37 -3.07
CA GLY A 399 7.26 -6.57 -3.99
C GLY A 399 7.36 -7.01 -5.44
N TRP A 400 7.65 -8.28 -5.70
CA TRP A 400 7.68 -8.82 -7.07
C TRP A 400 6.25 -8.92 -7.64
N GLU A 401 6.09 -8.65 -8.93
CA GLU A 401 4.81 -8.83 -9.62
C GLU A 401 4.49 -10.31 -9.82
N ILE A 402 5.53 -11.14 -10.05
CA ILE A 402 5.45 -12.58 -10.23
C ILE A 402 6.53 -13.27 -9.41
N GLY A 403 6.20 -14.39 -8.77
CA GLY A 403 7.13 -15.18 -7.95
C GLY A 403 8.15 -15.98 -8.79
N PRO A 404 9.14 -16.65 -8.17
CA PRO A 404 10.09 -17.53 -8.86
C PRO A 404 9.45 -18.54 -9.85
N PHE A 405 8.45 -19.31 -9.44
CA PHE A 405 7.86 -20.34 -10.30
C PHE A 405 6.95 -19.73 -11.38
N GLU A 406 6.20 -18.68 -11.04
CA GLU A 406 5.48 -17.86 -12.04
C GLU A 406 6.43 -17.22 -13.07
N THR A 407 7.65 -16.84 -12.66
CA THR A 407 8.72 -16.33 -13.52
C THR A 407 9.24 -17.42 -14.43
N TRP A 408 9.49 -18.62 -13.90
CA TRP A 408 9.94 -19.77 -14.67
C TRP A 408 8.90 -20.16 -15.75
N ASP A 409 7.62 -20.14 -15.41
CA ASP A 409 6.54 -20.32 -16.38
C ASP A 409 6.54 -19.25 -17.47
N ALA A 410 6.77 -17.98 -17.11
CA ALA A 410 6.78 -16.88 -18.08
C ALA A 410 7.89 -17.02 -19.14
N ILE A 411 9.05 -17.55 -18.75
CA ILE A 411 10.19 -17.77 -19.66
C ILE A 411 10.16 -19.14 -20.35
N GLY A 412 9.21 -20.00 -19.97
CA GLY A 412 9.00 -21.34 -20.53
C GLY A 412 9.84 -22.40 -19.84
N LEU A 413 9.18 -23.30 -19.10
CA LEU A 413 9.82 -24.35 -18.31
C LEU A 413 10.74 -25.26 -19.15
N LYS A 414 10.22 -25.87 -20.23
CA LYS A 414 10.99 -26.84 -21.03
C LYS A 414 12.21 -26.19 -21.69
N SER A 415 12.02 -25.06 -22.37
CA SER A 415 13.09 -24.35 -23.09
C SER A 415 14.17 -23.80 -22.14
N SER A 416 13.77 -23.32 -20.96
CA SER A 416 14.74 -22.85 -19.96
C SER A 416 15.53 -24.00 -19.35
N VAL A 417 14.89 -25.13 -19.03
CA VAL A 417 15.57 -26.34 -18.53
C VAL A 417 16.54 -26.92 -19.56
N GLU A 418 16.17 -26.96 -20.83
CA GLU A 418 17.07 -27.37 -21.92
C GLU A 418 18.31 -26.47 -21.99
N ARG A 419 18.12 -25.14 -21.90
CA ARG A 419 19.23 -24.18 -21.84
C ARG A 419 20.11 -24.39 -20.61
N MET A 420 19.51 -24.56 -19.43
CA MET A 420 20.23 -24.79 -18.17
C MET A 420 21.08 -26.07 -18.25
N LYS A 421 20.53 -27.17 -18.79
CA LYS A 421 21.28 -28.42 -19.02
C LYS A 421 22.45 -28.22 -20.01
N ALA A 422 22.21 -27.49 -21.10
CA ALA A 422 23.26 -27.19 -22.07
C ALA A 422 24.37 -26.29 -21.49
N GLU A 423 24.06 -25.49 -20.47
CA GLU A 423 25.02 -24.66 -19.71
C GLU A 423 25.69 -25.43 -18.56
N GLY A 424 25.34 -26.70 -18.33
CA GLY A 424 25.95 -27.56 -17.31
C GLY A 424 25.31 -27.48 -15.92
N GLU A 425 24.13 -26.89 -15.79
CA GLU A 425 23.42 -26.81 -14.50
C GLU A 425 22.82 -28.16 -14.09
N THR A 426 22.74 -28.37 -12.77
CA THR A 426 21.97 -29.47 -12.19
C THR A 426 20.54 -29.02 -11.95
N ILE A 427 19.57 -29.78 -12.45
CA ILE A 427 18.14 -29.47 -12.33
C ILE A 427 17.55 -30.33 -11.22
N PRO A 428 16.75 -29.77 -10.29
CA PRO A 428 16.09 -30.56 -9.25
C PRO A 428 15.26 -31.71 -9.83
N ASP A 429 15.40 -32.90 -9.26
CA ASP A 429 14.79 -34.14 -9.78
C ASP A 429 13.28 -34.04 -9.94
N TRP A 430 12.60 -33.34 -9.04
CA TRP A 430 11.15 -33.19 -9.11
C TRP A 430 10.70 -32.33 -10.30
N VAL A 431 11.51 -31.35 -10.73
CA VAL A 431 11.27 -30.55 -11.93
C VAL A 431 11.46 -31.39 -13.19
N LEU A 432 12.47 -32.26 -13.22
CA LEU A 432 12.66 -33.21 -14.32
C LEU A 432 11.48 -34.18 -14.44
N LYS A 433 11.07 -34.79 -13.33
CA LYS A 433 9.89 -35.67 -13.28
C LYS A 433 8.62 -34.96 -13.74
N LEU A 434 8.45 -33.69 -13.40
CA LEU A 434 7.32 -32.89 -13.86
C LEU A 434 7.28 -32.78 -15.39
N ILE A 435 8.43 -32.51 -16.02
CA ILE A 435 8.56 -32.42 -17.48
C ILE A 435 8.36 -33.79 -18.14
N ASP A 436 8.94 -34.85 -17.56
CA ASP A 436 8.81 -36.23 -18.06
C ASP A 436 7.37 -36.73 -18.00
N ALA A 437 6.59 -36.26 -17.02
CA ALA A 437 5.14 -36.46 -16.94
C ALA A 437 4.33 -35.65 -17.99
N GLY A 438 5.00 -34.99 -18.93
CA GLY A 438 4.40 -34.26 -20.05
C GLY A 438 4.07 -32.79 -19.77
N ASN A 439 4.25 -32.32 -18.54
CA ASN A 439 3.86 -30.96 -18.15
C ASN A 439 4.85 -29.89 -18.67
N SER A 440 4.34 -28.68 -18.89
CA SER A 440 5.09 -27.56 -19.47
C SER A 440 5.11 -26.30 -18.60
N SER A 441 4.51 -26.35 -17.41
CA SER A 441 4.41 -25.22 -16.49
C SER A 441 4.19 -25.70 -15.06
N PHE A 442 4.51 -24.88 -14.07
CA PHE A 442 4.19 -25.12 -12.66
C PHE A 442 2.74 -24.78 -12.36
N TYR A 443 2.19 -23.77 -13.04
CA TYR A 443 0.80 -23.35 -12.92
C TYR A 443 -0.01 -23.66 -14.18
N LYS A 444 -1.29 -23.97 -13.98
CA LYS A 444 -2.31 -24.06 -15.04
C LYS A 444 -3.48 -23.16 -14.69
N THR A 445 -4.11 -22.59 -15.70
CA THR A 445 -5.35 -21.82 -15.53
C THR A 445 -6.39 -22.32 -16.52
N GLU A 446 -7.48 -22.88 -16.01
CA GLU A 446 -8.58 -23.42 -16.79
C GLU A 446 -9.90 -22.88 -16.23
N ASN A 447 -10.72 -22.23 -17.05
CA ASN A 447 -12.01 -21.65 -16.66
C ASN A 447 -11.95 -20.85 -15.34
N GLY A 448 -10.95 -19.97 -15.20
CA GLY A 448 -10.75 -19.13 -14.00
C GLY A 448 -10.25 -19.88 -12.75
N THR A 449 -10.06 -21.20 -12.82
CA THR A 449 -9.46 -22.02 -11.77
C THR A 449 -7.95 -22.05 -11.95
N ILE A 450 -7.20 -21.78 -10.89
CA ILE A 450 -5.74 -21.83 -10.91
C ILE A 450 -5.32 -23.13 -10.23
N GLN A 451 -4.50 -23.92 -10.93
CA GLN A 451 -3.89 -25.11 -10.39
C GLN A 451 -2.38 -24.93 -10.34
N TYR A 452 -1.73 -25.59 -9.38
CA TYR A 452 -0.28 -25.58 -9.20
C TYR A 452 0.24 -26.99 -8.95
N VAL A 453 1.50 -27.23 -9.29
CA VAL A 453 2.17 -28.49 -9.00
C VAL A 453 2.49 -28.59 -7.51
N ASP A 454 2.04 -29.68 -6.90
CA ASP A 454 2.39 -30.09 -5.56
C ASP A 454 2.64 -31.60 -5.53
N GLN A 455 3.81 -32.00 -5.02
CA GLN A 455 4.24 -33.42 -4.95
C GLN A 455 4.06 -34.19 -6.27
N GLY A 456 4.24 -33.53 -7.42
CA GLY A 456 4.16 -34.13 -8.76
C GLY A 456 2.76 -34.18 -9.39
N ALA A 457 1.71 -33.71 -8.69
CA ALA A 457 0.35 -33.60 -9.22
C ALA A 457 -0.14 -32.15 -9.22
N TYR A 458 -1.11 -31.82 -10.08
CA TYR A 458 -1.77 -30.51 -10.02
C TYR A 458 -2.83 -30.52 -8.92
N LYS A 459 -2.75 -29.54 -8.03
CA LYS A 459 -3.78 -29.23 -7.04
C LYS A 459 -4.39 -27.87 -7.33
N GLU A 460 -5.67 -27.73 -7.02
CA GLU A 460 -6.34 -26.44 -7.12
C GLU A 460 -5.80 -25.49 -6.04
N LYS A 461 -5.46 -24.28 -6.45
CA LYS A 461 -5.09 -23.20 -5.53
C LYS A 461 -6.35 -22.72 -4.83
N SER A 462 -6.40 -22.87 -3.50
CA SER A 462 -7.44 -22.25 -2.69
C SER A 462 -7.19 -20.75 -2.55
N PHE A 463 -8.25 -19.97 -2.60
CA PHE A 463 -8.24 -18.54 -2.30
C PHE A 463 -9.13 -18.29 -1.09
N ASN A 464 -8.87 -17.21 -0.36
CA ASN A 464 -9.80 -16.75 0.65
C ASN A 464 -11.17 -16.47 -0.01
N PRO A 465 -12.31 -16.94 0.53
CA PRO A 465 -13.63 -16.69 -0.07
C PRO A 465 -14.00 -15.21 -0.22
N LYS A 466 -13.33 -14.33 0.53
CA LYS A 466 -13.49 -12.87 0.42
C LYS A 466 -12.61 -12.26 -0.67
N GLU A 467 -11.73 -13.02 -1.30
CA GLU A 467 -10.93 -12.56 -2.43
C GLU A 467 -11.73 -12.66 -3.73
N ILE A 468 -12.24 -11.52 -4.18
CA ILE A 468 -12.89 -11.40 -5.49
C ILE A 468 -11.87 -10.93 -6.53
N ASN A 469 -11.51 -11.79 -7.47
CA ASN A 469 -10.62 -11.46 -8.57
C ASN A 469 -11.41 -11.11 -9.84
N LEU A 470 -11.41 -9.83 -10.24
CA LEU A 470 -12.22 -9.33 -11.35
C LEU A 470 -11.80 -9.92 -12.70
N LYS A 471 -10.50 -10.20 -12.87
CA LYS A 471 -10.00 -10.81 -14.10
C LYS A 471 -10.54 -12.24 -14.25
N ARG A 472 -10.39 -13.06 -13.20
CA ARG A 472 -10.95 -14.43 -13.19
C ARG A 472 -12.46 -14.43 -13.38
N LEU A 473 -13.18 -13.54 -12.71
CA LEU A 473 -14.64 -13.44 -12.89
C LEU A 473 -15.03 -13.13 -14.33
N LYS A 474 -14.33 -12.22 -15.01
CA LYS A 474 -14.58 -11.91 -16.43
C LYS A 474 -14.28 -13.10 -17.34
N ASP A 475 -13.26 -13.88 -17.02
CA ASP A 475 -12.90 -15.08 -17.80
C ASP A 475 -13.97 -16.18 -17.67
N VAL A 476 -14.70 -16.24 -16.55
CA VAL A 476 -15.77 -17.23 -16.29
C VAL A 476 -17.15 -16.73 -16.72
N ASN A 477 -17.56 -15.56 -16.26
CA ASN A 477 -18.92 -15.03 -16.41
C ASN A 477 -19.07 -14.10 -17.62
N GLY A 478 -17.96 -13.70 -18.25
CA GLY A 478 -17.97 -12.68 -19.31
C GLY A 478 -18.16 -11.25 -18.78
N VAL A 479 -18.55 -10.36 -19.67
CA VAL A 479 -18.75 -8.92 -19.39
C VAL A 479 -20.12 -8.51 -19.91
N ILE A 480 -20.93 -7.85 -19.07
CA ILE A 480 -22.29 -7.39 -19.43
C ILE A 480 -22.20 -6.30 -20.50
N LYS A 481 -21.36 -5.29 -20.28
CA LYS A 481 -21.08 -4.22 -21.24
C LYS A 481 -19.70 -3.61 -21.00
N LYS A 482 -19.02 -3.17 -22.06
CA LYS A 482 -17.75 -2.45 -21.96
C LYS A 482 -17.58 -1.38 -23.02
N ASN A 483 -16.77 -0.39 -22.71
CA ASN A 483 -16.17 0.55 -23.67
C ASN A 483 -14.67 0.73 -23.34
N THR A 484 -14.04 1.82 -23.79
CA THR A 484 -12.63 2.12 -23.53
C THR A 484 -12.32 2.51 -22.09
N GLY A 485 -13.33 2.95 -21.33
CA GLY A 485 -13.13 3.51 -20.00
C GLY A 485 -13.57 2.60 -18.86
N ALA A 486 -14.61 1.79 -19.08
CA ALA A 486 -15.13 0.90 -18.04
C ALA A 486 -15.79 -0.39 -18.56
N SER A 487 -16.01 -1.34 -17.65
CA SER A 487 -16.69 -2.61 -17.89
C SER A 487 -17.67 -2.93 -16.76
N LEU A 488 -18.92 -3.21 -17.10
CA LEU A 488 -19.94 -3.69 -16.18
C LEU A 488 -19.92 -5.22 -16.16
N ILE A 489 -19.81 -5.81 -14.97
CA ILE A 489 -19.69 -7.25 -14.76
C ILE A 489 -20.61 -7.70 -13.62
N ASP A 490 -21.10 -8.93 -13.71
CA ASP A 490 -21.85 -9.57 -12.62
C ASP A 490 -20.86 -10.18 -11.61
N ILE A 491 -20.96 -9.76 -10.34
CA ILE A 491 -20.14 -10.29 -9.24
C ILE A 491 -20.92 -11.23 -8.31
N GLY A 492 -22.12 -11.67 -8.72
CA GLY A 492 -22.98 -12.63 -8.04
C GLY A 492 -23.89 -12.01 -6.99
N ASP A 493 -24.81 -12.83 -6.45
CA ASP A 493 -25.82 -12.45 -5.44
C ASP A 493 -26.71 -11.26 -5.84
N GLY A 494 -26.92 -11.07 -7.15
CA GLY A 494 -27.67 -9.94 -7.67
C GLY A 494 -26.92 -8.61 -7.54
N VAL A 495 -25.58 -8.59 -7.48
CA VAL A 495 -24.80 -7.35 -7.45
C VAL A 495 -23.94 -7.23 -8.71
N ALA A 496 -24.01 -6.08 -9.37
CA ALA A 496 -23.12 -5.74 -10.48
C ALA A 496 -21.95 -4.89 -10.00
N LEU A 497 -20.82 -4.97 -10.70
CA LEU A 497 -19.66 -4.09 -10.52
C LEU A 497 -19.31 -3.34 -11.80
N LEU A 498 -19.13 -2.03 -11.70
CA LEU A 498 -18.58 -1.20 -12.76
C LEU A 498 -17.07 -0.99 -12.54
N GLU A 499 -16.27 -1.65 -13.36
CA GLU A 499 -14.81 -1.63 -13.34
C GLU A 499 -14.26 -0.49 -14.20
N PHE A 500 -13.60 0.49 -13.58
CA PHE A 500 -12.83 1.50 -14.32
C PHE A 500 -11.48 0.95 -14.79
N HIS A 501 -11.13 1.23 -16.04
CA HIS A 501 -9.87 0.79 -16.64
C HIS A 501 -9.32 1.73 -17.73
N SER A 502 -9.83 2.97 -17.81
CA SER A 502 -9.22 4.04 -18.60
C SER A 502 -7.76 4.29 -18.12
N LYS A 503 -6.98 5.07 -18.88
CA LYS A 503 -5.59 5.38 -18.48
C LYS A 503 -5.58 6.08 -17.12
N SER A 504 -4.97 5.43 -16.13
CA SER A 504 -4.97 5.86 -14.71
C SER A 504 -6.37 5.96 -14.09
N ASN A 505 -7.37 5.30 -14.67
CA ASN A 505 -8.78 5.39 -14.31
C ASN A 505 -9.28 6.84 -14.27
N ALA A 506 -8.75 7.69 -15.15
CA ALA A 506 -9.17 9.08 -15.26
C ALA A 506 -10.58 9.16 -15.86
N ILE A 507 -11.42 10.04 -15.31
CA ILE A 507 -12.81 10.21 -15.74
C ILE A 507 -12.85 11.00 -17.06
N GLY A 508 -13.48 10.39 -18.05
CA GLY A 508 -13.85 11.00 -19.33
C GLY A 508 -15.27 10.60 -19.72
N LEU A 509 -15.68 10.95 -20.95
CA LEU A 509 -17.01 10.66 -21.47
C LEU A 509 -17.35 9.16 -21.45
N ASP A 510 -16.36 8.31 -21.68
CA ASP A 510 -16.51 6.85 -21.69
C ASP A 510 -16.92 6.30 -20.31
N ILE A 511 -16.30 6.77 -19.23
CA ILE A 511 -16.69 6.41 -17.85
C ILE A 511 -18.07 6.98 -17.53
N ILE A 512 -18.33 8.24 -17.84
CA ILE A 512 -19.62 8.89 -17.55
C ILE A 512 -20.79 8.12 -18.19
N GLN A 513 -20.66 7.76 -19.46
CA GLN A 513 -21.66 6.97 -20.18
C GLN A 513 -21.88 5.59 -19.53
N MET A 514 -20.80 4.92 -19.12
CA MET A 514 -20.89 3.61 -18.49
C MET A 514 -21.50 3.66 -17.09
N VAL A 515 -21.28 4.72 -16.31
CA VAL A 515 -21.94 4.90 -15.01
C VAL A 515 -23.44 5.05 -15.19
N ASN A 516 -23.88 5.93 -16.10
CA ASN A 516 -25.32 6.10 -16.36
C ASN A 516 -25.97 4.80 -16.84
N PHE A 517 -25.32 4.09 -17.78
CA PHE A 517 -25.79 2.77 -18.21
C PHE A 517 -25.85 1.76 -17.05
N ALA A 518 -24.83 1.71 -16.21
CA ALA A 518 -24.77 0.77 -15.09
C ALA A 518 -25.86 1.01 -14.06
N VAL A 519 -26.16 2.27 -13.73
CA VAL A 519 -27.25 2.60 -12.79
C VAL A 519 -28.61 2.23 -13.38
N GLU A 520 -28.85 2.49 -14.67
CA GLU A 520 -30.09 2.07 -15.35
C GLU A 520 -30.24 0.54 -15.37
N GLU A 521 -29.17 -0.19 -15.75
CA GLU A 521 -29.16 -1.65 -15.79
C GLU A 521 -29.40 -2.26 -14.40
N VAL A 522 -28.74 -1.73 -13.37
CA VAL A 522 -28.88 -2.19 -11.99
C VAL A 522 -30.28 -1.93 -11.45
N SER A 523 -30.90 -0.80 -11.78
CA SER A 523 -32.28 -0.51 -11.34
C SER A 523 -33.29 -1.57 -11.77
N ARG A 524 -33.05 -2.23 -12.91
CA ARG A 524 -33.96 -3.24 -13.48
C ARG A 524 -33.62 -4.66 -13.03
N ASN A 525 -32.33 -5.00 -12.98
CA ASN A 525 -31.88 -6.39 -12.98
C ASN A 525 -31.07 -6.80 -11.74
N TYR A 526 -30.70 -5.86 -10.86
CA TYR A 526 -29.80 -6.12 -9.73
C TYR A 526 -30.28 -5.48 -8.43
N GLU A 527 -29.72 -5.92 -7.31
CA GLU A 527 -29.95 -5.36 -5.98
C GLU A 527 -29.09 -4.14 -5.69
N GLY A 528 -28.02 -3.91 -6.45
CA GLY A 528 -27.21 -2.71 -6.35
C GLY A 528 -25.93 -2.77 -7.16
N LEU A 529 -25.17 -1.68 -7.08
CA LEU A 529 -23.97 -1.45 -7.87
C LEU A 529 -22.76 -1.23 -6.97
N VAL A 530 -21.66 -1.91 -7.29
CA VAL A 530 -20.33 -1.53 -6.82
C VAL A 530 -19.61 -0.74 -7.91
N ILE A 531 -19.03 0.42 -7.59
CA ILE A 531 -18.06 1.10 -8.46
C ILE A 531 -16.68 0.87 -7.84
N GLY A 532 -15.82 0.12 -8.52
CA GLY A 532 -14.52 -0.31 -8.00
C GLY A 532 -13.61 -0.81 -9.11
N ASN A 533 -12.35 -1.10 -8.85
CA ASN A 533 -11.45 -1.76 -9.80
C ASN A 533 -10.26 -2.41 -9.09
N GLN A 534 -9.40 -3.12 -9.82
CA GLN A 534 -8.15 -3.71 -9.30
C GLN A 534 -6.92 -3.16 -10.04
N GLY A 535 -6.99 -1.89 -10.47
CA GLY A 535 -5.88 -1.16 -11.06
C GLY A 535 -4.88 -0.67 -10.02
N LYS A 536 -3.94 0.18 -10.44
CA LYS A 536 -2.94 0.76 -9.52
C LYS A 536 -3.55 1.78 -8.54
N ASN A 537 -4.48 2.59 -9.03
CA ASN A 537 -5.18 3.63 -8.29
C ASN A 537 -6.67 3.48 -8.56
N PHE A 538 -7.53 3.84 -7.61
CA PHE A 538 -8.96 3.86 -7.89
C PHE A 538 -9.31 4.84 -9.02
N CYS A 539 -8.95 6.12 -8.86
CA CYS A 539 -9.17 7.17 -9.87
C CYS A 539 -8.32 8.41 -9.53
N VAL A 540 -7.50 8.89 -10.49
CA VAL A 540 -6.62 10.05 -10.28
C VAL A 540 -7.26 11.41 -10.63
N GLY A 541 -8.55 11.42 -10.97
CA GLY A 541 -9.32 12.61 -11.32
C GLY A 541 -9.79 12.64 -12.78
N ALA A 542 -10.24 13.81 -13.23
CA ALA A 542 -10.61 14.03 -14.63
C ALA A 542 -9.38 14.12 -15.54
N ASN A 543 -9.57 13.94 -16.85
CA ASN A 543 -8.48 14.02 -17.83
C ASN A 543 -7.98 15.46 -18.04
N LEU A 544 -7.01 15.88 -17.22
CA LEU A 544 -6.44 17.24 -17.23
C LEU A 544 -5.87 17.66 -18.59
N ALA A 545 -5.26 16.73 -19.32
CA ALA A 545 -4.66 17.02 -20.63
C ALA A 545 -5.72 17.35 -21.68
N LEU A 546 -6.82 16.60 -21.69
CA LEU A 546 -7.95 16.87 -22.59
C LEU A 546 -8.59 18.21 -22.24
N MET A 547 -8.87 18.47 -20.96
CA MET A 547 -9.47 19.74 -20.54
C MET A 547 -8.60 20.96 -20.88
N LEU A 548 -7.27 20.84 -20.75
CA LEU A 548 -6.34 21.91 -21.13
C LEU A 548 -6.38 22.17 -22.64
N MET A 549 -6.39 21.10 -23.45
CA MET A 549 -6.49 21.21 -24.90
C MET A 549 -7.77 21.94 -25.32
N GLU A 550 -8.94 21.50 -24.83
CA GLU A 550 -10.22 22.14 -25.15
C GLU A 550 -10.26 23.62 -24.69
N ALA A 551 -9.65 23.95 -23.56
CA ALA A 551 -9.59 25.33 -23.07
C ALA A 551 -8.64 26.22 -23.89
N GLN A 552 -7.60 25.65 -24.51
CA GLN A 552 -6.68 26.36 -25.40
C GLN A 552 -7.23 26.55 -26.81
N ASP A 553 -8.11 25.64 -27.23
CA ASP A 553 -8.83 25.70 -28.50
C ASP A 553 -10.15 26.51 -28.40
N ASP A 554 -10.39 27.19 -27.26
CA ASP A 554 -11.60 27.97 -26.96
C ASP A 554 -12.91 27.16 -27.05
N ASN A 555 -12.85 25.83 -26.92
CA ASN A 555 -13.99 24.91 -26.98
C ASN A 555 -14.79 24.86 -25.65
N PHE A 556 -15.12 26.03 -25.09
CA PHE A 556 -15.81 26.15 -23.80
C PHE A 556 -17.21 25.52 -23.79
N PHE A 557 -17.87 25.41 -24.94
CA PHE A 557 -19.15 24.72 -25.06
C PHE A 557 -19.01 23.22 -24.74
N GLU A 558 -17.97 22.57 -25.26
CA GLU A 558 -17.70 21.16 -25.00
C GLU A 558 -17.30 20.95 -23.53
N LEU A 559 -16.48 21.86 -22.98
CA LEU A 559 -16.14 21.83 -21.55
C LEU A 559 -17.37 21.96 -20.65
N ASP A 560 -18.28 22.90 -20.93
CA ASP A 560 -19.54 23.04 -20.18
C ASP A 560 -20.38 21.76 -20.27
N MET A 561 -20.52 21.19 -21.47
CA MET A 561 -21.25 19.94 -21.68
C MET A 561 -20.66 18.79 -20.85
N VAL A 562 -19.34 18.56 -20.92
CA VAL A 562 -18.68 17.46 -20.20
C VAL A 562 -18.77 17.65 -18.69
N VAL A 563 -18.57 18.87 -18.18
CA VAL A 563 -18.70 19.18 -16.75
C VAL A 563 -20.13 18.95 -16.29
N LYS A 564 -21.12 19.42 -17.05
CA LYS A 564 -22.53 19.16 -16.76
C LYS A 564 -22.83 17.66 -16.74
N MET A 565 -22.36 16.91 -17.73
CA MET A 565 -22.55 15.45 -17.77
C MET A 565 -21.93 14.75 -16.55
N PHE A 566 -20.80 15.24 -16.05
CA PHE A 566 -20.18 14.71 -14.84
C PHE A 566 -21.01 15.04 -13.58
N GLN A 567 -21.54 16.26 -13.46
CA GLN A 567 -22.47 16.63 -12.39
C GLN A 567 -23.77 15.82 -12.43
N ASP A 568 -24.31 15.58 -13.62
CA ASP A 568 -25.50 14.76 -13.85
C ASP A 568 -25.21 13.30 -13.43
N MET A 569 -24.03 12.75 -13.76
CA MET A 569 -23.59 11.42 -13.32
C MET A 569 -23.57 11.30 -11.79
N GLY A 570 -23.01 12.29 -11.08
CA GLY A 570 -23.03 12.30 -9.61
C GLY A 570 -24.46 12.36 -9.05
N THR A 571 -25.36 13.07 -9.73
CA THR A 571 -26.79 13.12 -9.38
C THR A 571 -27.47 11.77 -9.61
N THR A 572 -27.18 11.09 -10.73
CA THR A 572 -27.66 9.73 -11.04
C THR A 572 -27.24 8.73 -9.98
N ILE A 573 -25.98 8.78 -9.53
CA ILE A 573 -25.49 7.93 -8.44
C ILE A 573 -26.27 8.19 -7.15
N LYS A 574 -26.39 9.46 -6.74
CA LYS A 574 -27.00 9.86 -5.47
C LYS A 574 -28.47 9.46 -5.36
N TYR A 575 -29.22 9.60 -6.46
CA TYR A 575 -30.66 9.35 -6.50
C TYR A 575 -31.03 8.00 -7.11
N SER A 576 -30.07 7.09 -7.28
CA SER A 576 -30.32 5.72 -7.73
C SER A 576 -31.33 5.01 -6.81
N GLU A 577 -32.28 4.30 -7.42
CA GLU A 577 -33.30 3.51 -6.72
C GLU A 577 -32.70 2.30 -5.98
N LYS A 578 -31.56 1.81 -6.46
CA LYS A 578 -30.75 0.76 -5.84
C LYS A 578 -29.48 1.36 -5.21
N PRO A 579 -28.97 0.79 -4.11
CA PRO A 579 -27.76 1.28 -3.45
C PRO A 579 -26.55 1.22 -4.39
N VAL A 580 -25.78 2.31 -4.43
CA VAL A 580 -24.49 2.38 -5.11
C VAL A 580 -23.38 2.51 -4.07
N VAL A 581 -22.48 1.55 -4.01
CA VAL A 581 -21.32 1.53 -3.12
C VAL A 581 -20.05 1.77 -3.93
N VAL A 582 -19.25 2.75 -3.52
CA VAL A 582 -17.95 3.02 -4.16
C VAL A 582 -16.85 2.38 -3.32
N ALA A 583 -15.91 1.71 -3.99
CA ALA A 583 -14.82 0.97 -3.38
C ALA A 583 -13.44 1.62 -3.67
N PRO A 584 -13.14 2.80 -3.07
CA PRO A 584 -11.90 3.52 -3.36
C PRO A 584 -10.69 2.90 -2.66
N PHE A 585 -9.52 3.11 -3.26
CA PHE A 585 -8.22 2.66 -2.77
C PHE A 585 -7.09 3.44 -3.46
N ASN A 586 -5.91 3.49 -2.83
CA ASN A 586 -4.76 4.26 -3.29
C ASN A 586 -5.20 5.69 -3.68
N MET A 587 -4.68 6.24 -4.78
CA MET A 587 -5.06 7.60 -5.20
C MET A 587 -6.53 7.64 -5.62
N THR A 588 -7.31 8.44 -4.87
CA THR A 588 -8.71 8.77 -5.12
C THR A 588 -8.86 10.29 -5.13
N LEU A 589 -8.38 10.91 -6.20
CA LEU A 589 -8.15 12.36 -6.24
C LEU A 589 -9.11 13.06 -7.20
N GLY A 590 -9.50 14.28 -6.83
CA GLY A 590 -10.36 15.14 -7.63
C GLY A 590 -11.63 14.40 -8.05
N GLY A 591 -11.85 14.26 -9.36
CA GLY A 591 -12.94 13.45 -9.92
C GLY A 591 -13.14 12.05 -9.29
N GLY A 592 -12.08 11.39 -8.79
CA GLY A 592 -12.20 10.14 -8.03
C GLY A 592 -12.89 10.30 -6.68
N ALA A 593 -12.66 11.41 -5.98
CA ALA A 593 -13.43 11.80 -4.81
C ALA A 593 -14.86 12.23 -5.21
N GLU A 594 -15.01 12.95 -6.34
CA GLU A 594 -16.32 13.43 -6.80
C GLU A 594 -17.29 12.31 -7.22
N VAL A 595 -16.79 11.18 -7.74
CA VAL A 595 -17.63 9.98 -7.97
C VAL A 595 -17.96 9.24 -6.67
N SER A 596 -17.12 9.39 -5.63
CA SER A 596 -17.30 8.72 -4.33
C SER A 596 -18.29 9.44 -3.41
N LEU A 597 -18.23 10.77 -3.35
CA LEU A 597 -19.06 11.60 -2.47
C LEU A 597 -20.59 11.44 -2.65
N PRO A 598 -21.16 11.27 -3.86
CA PRO A 598 -22.60 11.07 -4.03
C PRO A 598 -23.08 9.64 -3.75
N ALA A 599 -22.17 8.67 -3.56
CA ALA A 599 -22.52 7.27 -3.36
C ALA A 599 -23.40 7.07 -2.11
N THR A 600 -24.19 6.00 -2.12
CA THR A 600 -24.98 5.60 -0.95
C THR A 600 -24.07 5.29 0.24
N ALA A 601 -22.94 4.64 -0.03
CA ALA A 601 -21.88 4.41 0.94
C ALA A 601 -20.52 4.25 0.24
N ILE A 602 -19.45 4.45 0.99
CA ILE A 602 -18.07 4.22 0.60
C ILE A 602 -17.56 3.03 1.43
N GLN A 603 -17.07 1.99 0.74
CA GLN A 603 -16.27 0.93 1.33
C GLN A 603 -14.81 1.17 0.93
N ALA A 604 -14.05 1.89 1.74
CA ALA A 604 -12.68 2.29 1.38
C ALA A 604 -11.65 1.23 1.79
N SER A 605 -10.59 1.04 1.00
CA SER A 605 -9.38 0.36 1.50
C SER A 605 -8.71 1.22 2.55
N ALA A 606 -8.07 0.63 3.57
CA ALA A 606 -7.28 1.36 4.56
C ALA A 606 -6.28 2.34 3.94
N GLU A 607 -5.67 1.96 2.81
CA GLU A 607 -4.74 2.78 2.03
C GLU A 607 -5.45 3.63 0.95
N THR A 608 -6.55 4.30 1.32
CA THR A 608 -7.21 5.28 0.45
C THR A 608 -6.64 6.68 0.67
N TYR A 609 -6.07 7.25 -0.38
CA TYR A 609 -5.56 8.61 -0.41
C TYR A 609 -6.56 9.54 -1.13
N MET A 610 -7.48 10.12 -0.37
CA MET A 610 -8.63 10.86 -0.90
C MET A 610 -8.52 12.37 -0.67
N GLY A 611 -8.78 13.15 -1.70
CA GLY A 611 -8.77 14.62 -1.64
C GLY A 611 -9.24 15.29 -2.93
N LEU A 612 -9.73 16.53 -2.80
CA LEU A 612 -10.09 17.42 -3.91
C LEU A 612 -8.85 18.29 -4.21
N VAL A 613 -8.21 18.05 -5.34
CA VAL A 613 -6.86 18.57 -5.67
C VAL A 613 -6.85 19.67 -6.72
N GLU A 614 -8.03 20.03 -7.24
CA GLU A 614 -8.25 20.94 -8.35
C GLU A 614 -7.62 22.32 -8.11
N PHE A 615 -7.61 22.80 -6.87
CA PHE A 615 -7.00 24.08 -6.50
C PHE A 615 -5.52 24.14 -6.89
N GLY A 616 -4.80 23.02 -6.76
CA GLY A 616 -3.38 22.91 -7.11
C GLY A 616 -3.10 23.09 -8.61
N VAL A 617 -4.11 22.95 -9.47
CA VAL A 617 -4.00 23.19 -10.92
C VAL A 617 -4.73 24.45 -11.37
N GLY A 618 -5.19 25.28 -10.43
CA GLY A 618 -5.84 26.56 -10.72
C GLY A 618 -7.37 26.50 -10.85
N LEU A 619 -7.99 25.40 -10.42
CA LEU A 619 -9.42 25.14 -10.58
C LEU A 619 -10.10 24.95 -9.22
N ILE A 620 -11.43 24.87 -9.20
CA ILE A 620 -12.18 24.26 -8.10
C ILE A 620 -12.74 22.91 -8.59
N PRO A 621 -13.24 22.03 -7.71
CA PRO A 621 -13.99 20.85 -8.15
C PRO A 621 -15.14 21.25 -9.09
N GLY A 622 -15.36 20.49 -10.15
CA GLY A 622 -16.39 20.80 -11.17
C GLY A 622 -17.46 19.73 -11.32
N GLY A 623 -17.19 18.49 -10.89
CA GLY A 623 -18.09 17.34 -10.98
C GLY A 623 -19.07 17.22 -9.79
N GLY A 624 -19.18 18.25 -8.95
CA GLY A 624 -20.01 18.25 -7.74
C GLY A 624 -19.23 18.08 -6.44
N GLY A 625 -17.89 18.13 -6.45
CA GLY A 625 -17.05 17.86 -5.30
C GLY A 625 -17.19 18.86 -4.15
N THR A 626 -17.27 20.16 -4.44
CA THR A 626 -17.41 21.20 -3.40
C THR A 626 -18.74 21.02 -2.68
N LYS A 627 -19.82 20.91 -3.48
CA LYS A 627 -21.15 20.61 -2.98
C LYS A 627 -21.18 19.28 -2.21
N GLY A 628 -20.58 18.22 -2.77
CA GLY A 628 -20.60 16.87 -2.20
C GLY A 628 -19.96 16.81 -0.82
N LEU A 629 -18.78 17.41 -0.67
CA LEU A 629 -18.07 17.45 0.61
C LEU A 629 -18.84 18.30 1.64
N TYR A 630 -19.36 19.47 1.23
CA TYR A 630 -20.17 20.32 2.10
C TYR A 630 -21.43 19.61 2.60
N LEU A 631 -22.19 18.98 1.71
CA LEU A 631 -23.37 18.20 2.08
C LEU A 631 -23.05 17.03 3.01
N LYS A 632 -21.95 16.33 2.76
CA LYS A 632 -21.55 15.19 3.61
C LYS A 632 -21.22 15.65 5.02
N GLN A 633 -20.51 16.76 5.18
CA GLN A 633 -20.25 17.34 6.49
C GLN A 633 -21.53 17.80 7.19
N LEU A 634 -22.44 18.48 6.49
CA LEU A 634 -23.72 18.91 7.07
C LEU A 634 -24.54 17.72 7.58
N ARG A 635 -24.54 16.60 6.86
CA ARG A 635 -25.27 15.38 7.23
C ARG A 635 -24.67 14.64 8.43
N ASN A 636 -23.38 14.85 8.70
CA ASN A 636 -22.68 14.27 9.84
C ASN A 636 -22.94 15.03 11.15
N LEU A 637 -23.55 16.21 11.08
CA LEU A 637 -23.89 16.97 12.27
C LEU A 637 -25.08 16.31 13.00
N PRO A 638 -25.05 16.28 14.35
CA PRO A 638 -26.19 15.79 15.13
C PRO A 638 -27.44 16.61 14.84
N LYS A 639 -28.58 15.92 14.62
CA LYS A 639 -29.87 16.59 14.41
C LYS A 639 -30.36 17.26 15.70
N GLY A 640 -31.00 18.42 15.57
CA GLY A 640 -31.62 19.14 16.68
C GLY A 640 -30.66 20.02 17.51
N ILE A 641 -29.39 20.11 17.13
CA ILE A 641 -28.40 21.00 17.74
C ILE A 641 -28.16 22.18 16.79
N ASN A 642 -28.18 23.41 17.32
CA ASN A 642 -27.83 24.59 16.53
C ASN A 642 -26.31 24.59 16.28
N PHE A 643 -25.90 24.65 15.01
CA PHE A 643 -24.49 24.63 14.62
C PHE A 643 -24.14 25.88 13.82
N ASP A 644 -22.90 26.34 13.99
CA ASP A 644 -22.36 27.46 13.23
C ASP A 644 -22.04 27.00 11.80
N LEU A 645 -22.94 27.33 10.87
CA LEU A 645 -22.82 26.96 9.46
C LEU A 645 -21.54 27.52 8.82
N THR A 646 -21.08 28.68 9.30
CA THR A 646 -19.86 29.32 8.82
C THR A 646 -18.63 28.48 9.14
N LYS A 647 -18.59 27.79 10.28
CA LYS A 647 -17.49 26.86 10.59
C LYS A 647 -17.44 25.68 9.64
N VAL A 648 -18.60 25.13 9.27
CA VAL A 648 -18.66 24.02 8.30
C VAL A 648 -18.17 24.48 6.93
N ALA A 649 -18.66 25.62 6.45
CA ALA A 649 -18.23 26.17 5.16
C ALA A 649 -16.73 26.49 5.14
N ASN A 650 -16.19 27.12 6.19
CA ASN A 650 -14.76 27.41 6.31
C ASN A 650 -13.91 26.14 6.33
N ASP A 651 -14.35 25.11 7.05
CA ASP A 651 -13.65 23.83 7.16
C ASP A 651 -13.57 23.08 5.80
N VAL A 652 -14.64 23.15 4.99
CA VAL A 652 -14.65 22.66 3.60
C VAL A 652 -13.78 23.53 2.70
N PHE A 653 -13.92 24.85 2.81
CA PHE A 653 -13.15 25.82 2.06
C PHE A 653 -11.64 25.61 2.24
N GLU A 654 -11.17 25.48 3.47
CA GLU A 654 -9.76 25.24 3.79
C GLU A 654 -9.25 23.93 3.18
N LYS A 655 -10.02 22.83 3.28
CA LYS A 655 -9.63 21.54 2.68
C LYS A 655 -9.45 21.63 1.17
N VAL A 656 -10.40 22.26 0.48
CA VAL A 656 -10.37 22.41 -0.98
C VAL A 656 -9.30 23.41 -1.40
N ALA A 657 -9.23 24.58 -0.76
CA ALA A 657 -8.26 25.62 -1.08
C ALA A 657 -6.80 25.19 -0.82
N MET A 658 -6.56 24.36 0.19
CA MET A 658 -5.24 23.79 0.46
C MET A 658 -4.95 22.52 -0.33
N ALA A 659 -5.89 22.04 -1.16
CA ALA A 659 -5.80 20.77 -1.86
C ALA A 659 -5.43 19.60 -0.93
N LYS A 660 -6.06 19.54 0.25
CA LYS A 660 -5.72 18.56 1.30
C LYS A 660 -6.06 17.15 0.83
N VAL A 661 -5.05 16.27 0.85
CA VAL A 661 -5.19 14.84 0.55
C VAL A 661 -4.98 14.05 1.83
N SER A 662 -5.96 13.23 2.17
CA SER A 662 -5.89 12.29 3.30
C SER A 662 -4.87 11.20 2.98
N THR A 663 -4.11 10.75 3.98
CA THR A 663 -3.06 9.72 3.84
C THR A 663 -3.51 8.32 4.29
N SER A 664 -4.79 8.16 4.60
CA SER A 664 -5.47 6.88 4.86
C SER A 664 -6.98 7.07 4.79
N ALA A 665 -7.75 5.97 4.75
CA ALA A 665 -9.21 6.05 4.89
C ALA A 665 -9.67 6.57 6.27
N ALA A 666 -8.91 6.29 7.33
CA ALA A 666 -9.22 6.81 8.66
C ALA A 666 -9.06 8.34 8.71
N GLU A 667 -7.99 8.87 8.12
CA GLU A 667 -7.80 10.32 7.98
C GLU A 667 -8.83 10.93 7.02
N ALA A 668 -9.26 10.19 5.98
CA ALA A 668 -10.34 10.64 5.10
C ALA A 668 -11.68 10.79 5.84
N ARG A 669 -11.94 9.96 6.86
CA ARG A 669 -13.07 10.15 7.78
C ARG A 669 -12.90 11.39 8.65
N GLU A 670 -11.73 11.60 9.24
CA GLU A 670 -11.43 12.83 10.01
C GLU A 670 -11.58 14.10 9.16
N ASN A 671 -11.24 14.02 7.87
CA ASN A 671 -11.37 15.11 6.91
C ASN A 671 -12.79 15.24 6.30
N GLY A 672 -13.77 14.43 6.74
CA GLY A 672 -15.17 14.52 6.31
C GLY A 672 -15.48 13.95 4.92
N PHE A 673 -14.51 13.31 4.26
CA PHE A 673 -14.76 12.57 3.02
C PHE A 673 -15.51 11.27 3.25
N LEU A 674 -15.27 10.63 4.40
CA LEU A 674 -16.02 9.47 4.87
C LEU A 674 -16.91 9.85 6.06
N ASP A 675 -18.06 9.20 6.18
CA ASP A 675 -19.02 9.36 7.28
C ASP A 675 -19.22 8.07 8.10
N ALA A 676 -20.21 8.08 9.00
CA ALA A 676 -20.54 6.96 9.87
C ALA A 676 -21.16 5.75 9.12
N ASN A 677 -21.74 5.96 7.93
CA ASN A 677 -22.28 4.90 7.08
C ASN A 677 -21.21 4.23 6.23
N ASP A 678 -20.05 4.86 6.09
CA ASP A 678 -18.91 4.34 5.37
C ASP A 678 -18.11 3.34 6.21
N ARG A 679 -17.35 2.47 5.55
CA ARG A 679 -16.55 1.41 6.19
C ARG A 679 -15.15 1.33 5.58
N ILE A 680 -14.26 0.66 6.28
CA ILE A 680 -12.86 0.49 5.90
C ILE A 680 -12.54 -1.00 5.81
N SER A 681 -12.06 -1.46 4.66
CA SER A 681 -11.47 -2.78 4.44
C SER A 681 -9.98 -2.72 4.77
N VAL A 682 -9.55 -3.50 5.76
CA VAL A 682 -8.13 -3.58 6.14
C VAL A 682 -7.36 -4.37 5.08
N ASN A 683 -7.86 -5.55 4.69
CA ASN A 683 -7.27 -6.33 3.62
C ASN A 683 -7.69 -5.74 2.25
N PRO A 684 -6.76 -5.27 1.41
CA PRO A 684 -7.09 -4.75 0.08
C PRO A 684 -7.73 -5.80 -0.84
N ASP A 685 -7.44 -7.09 -0.65
CA ASP A 685 -8.03 -8.16 -1.47
C ASP A 685 -9.52 -8.39 -1.15
N HIS A 686 -9.95 -8.01 0.07
CA HIS A 686 -11.35 -8.15 0.51
C HIS A 686 -12.21 -6.95 0.11
N LEU A 687 -11.61 -5.87 -0.42
CA LEU A 687 -12.30 -4.62 -0.70
C LEU A 687 -13.57 -4.78 -1.55
N ILE A 688 -13.49 -5.53 -2.64
CA ILE A 688 -14.64 -5.76 -3.54
C ILE A 688 -15.69 -6.64 -2.87
N TYR A 689 -15.27 -7.64 -2.11
CA TYR A 689 -16.19 -8.48 -1.33
C TYR A 689 -16.93 -7.65 -0.28
N ASP A 690 -16.22 -6.85 0.51
CA ASP A 690 -16.82 -6.00 1.55
C ASP A 690 -17.77 -4.96 0.93
N ALA A 691 -17.43 -4.41 -0.24
CA ALA A 691 -18.29 -3.48 -0.97
C ALA A 691 -19.58 -4.17 -1.46
N LYS A 692 -19.46 -5.40 -1.96
CA LYS A 692 -20.62 -6.24 -2.32
C LYS A 692 -21.47 -6.55 -1.09
N GLN A 693 -20.88 -6.91 0.04
CA GLN A 693 -21.63 -7.12 1.28
C GLN A 693 -22.34 -5.83 1.71
N ARG A 694 -21.70 -4.68 1.56
CA ARG A 694 -22.31 -3.38 1.88
C ARG A 694 -23.53 -3.08 1.01
N VAL A 695 -23.48 -3.39 -0.29
CA VAL A 695 -24.65 -3.32 -1.19
C VAL A 695 -25.79 -4.19 -0.67
N LEU A 696 -25.49 -5.46 -0.38
CA LEU A 696 -26.49 -6.43 0.06
C LEU A 696 -27.11 -6.05 1.41
N GLU A 697 -26.31 -5.54 2.35
CA GLU A 697 -26.78 -5.02 3.64
C GLU A 697 -27.77 -3.86 3.44
N LEU A 698 -27.43 -2.89 2.60
CA LEU A 698 -28.28 -1.72 2.32
C LEU A 698 -29.58 -2.15 1.63
N ALA A 699 -29.50 -3.01 0.62
CA ALA A 699 -30.67 -3.51 -0.09
C ALA A 699 -31.63 -4.28 0.86
N LYS A 700 -31.10 -5.21 1.66
CA LYS A 700 -31.88 -5.99 2.63
C LYS A 700 -32.46 -5.13 3.77
N ALA A 701 -31.81 -4.03 4.12
CA ALA A 701 -32.32 -3.05 5.08
C ALA A 701 -33.48 -2.20 4.52
N GLY A 702 -33.89 -2.42 3.27
CA GLY A 702 -34.99 -1.69 2.63
C GLY A 702 -34.58 -0.30 2.15
N TYR A 703 -33.37 -0.18 1.59
CA TYR A 703 -32.84 1.06 1.03
C TYR A 703 -33.88 1.81 0.20
N ARG A 704 -33.91 3.14 0.36
CA ARG A 704 -34.68 4.06 -0.47
C ARG A 704 -33.77 5.20 -0.88
N ALA A 705 -33.90 5.63 -2.13
CA ALA A 705 -33.20 6.80 -2.63
C ALA A 705 -33.43 8.01 -1.71
N PRO A 706 -32.39 8.81 -1.43
CA PRO A 706 -32.53 10.00 -0.61
C PRO A 706 -33.50 11.00 -1.26
N LYS A 707 -34.24 11.75 -0.44
CA LYS A 707 -35.08 12.84 -0.95
C LYS A 707 -34.20 14.02 -1.35
N ARG A 708 -34.66 14.77 -2.36
CA ARG A 708 -34.07 16.08 -2.69
C ARG A 708 -34.37 17.02 -1.52
N GLU A 709 -33.30 17.56 -0.94
CA GLU A 709 -33.35 18.50 0.18
C GLU A 709 -32.66 19.80 -0.22
N LYS A 710 -33.14 20.92 0.31
CA LYS A 710 -32.48 22.20 0.14
C LYS A 710 -31.24 22.29 1.03
N ILE A 711 -30.25 23.04 0.56
CA ILE A 711 -28.95 23.20 1.19
C ILE A 711 -28.92 24.53 1.94
N PRO A 712 -28.64 24.55 3.25
CA PRO A 712 -28.36 25.79 3.97
C PRO A 712 -26.99 26.34 3.56
N VAL A 713 -26.93 27.63 3.27
CA VAL A 713 -25.69 28.33 2.87
C VAL A 713 -25.36 29.50 3.77
N VAL A 714 -24.08 29.87 3.81
CA VAL A 714 -23.55 30.91 4.70
C VAL A 714 -23.73 32.34 4.16
N GLY A 715 -24.13 32.48 2.90
CA GLY A 715 -24.43 33.78 2.30
C GLY A 715 -23.27 34.76 2.29
N GLU A 716 -23.58 36.04 2.14
CA GLU A 716 -22.59 37.11 1.96
C GLU A 716 -21.61 37.27 3.14
N ALA A 717 -22.07 37.02 4.37
CA ALA A 717 -21.22 37.08 5.56
C ALA A 717 -20.15 35.98 5.53
N GLY A 718 -20.54 34.74 5.25
CA GLY A 718 -19.59 33.62 5.10
C GLY A 718 -18.64 33.80 3.93
N TYR A 719 -19.12 34.33 2.80
CA TYR A 719 -18.26 34.71 1.68
C TYR A 719 -17.14 35.66 2.13
N ALA A 720 -17.52 36.75 2.82
CA ALA A 720 -16.57 37.78 3.24
C ALA A 720 -15.52 37.20 4.20
N ALA A 721 -15.93 36.31 5.11
CA ALA A 721 -15.05 35.62 6.05
C ALA A 721 -14.01 34.74 5.32
N MET A 722 -14.46 33.88 4.39
CA MET A 722 -13.55 33.01 3.62
C MET A 722 -12.56 33.82 2.77
N VAL A 723 -13.04 34.87 2.10
CA VAL A 723 -12.18 35.75 1.28
C VAL A 723 -11.19 36.51 2.15
N LEU A 724 -11.59 36.98 3.33
CA LEU A 724 -10.67 37.60 4.28
C LEU A 724 -9.56 36.62 4.72
N GLY A 725 -9.90 35.35 4.94
CA GLY A 725 -8.92 34.30 5.23
C GLY A 725 -7.90 34.14 4.10
N ALA A 726 -8.36 34.05 2.85
CA ALA A 726 -7.48 33.95 1.68
C ALA A 726 -6.58 35.19 1.52
N LYS A 727 -7.13 36.41 1.69
CA LYS A 727 -6.35 37.66 1.64
C LYS A 727 -5.33 37.76 2.78
N THR A 728 -5.65 37.22 3.95
CA THR A 728 -4.70 37.17 5.08
C THR A 728 -3.48 36.30 4.72
N LEU A 729 -3.70 35.14 4.08
CA LEU A 729 -2.60 34.32 3.57
C LEU A 729 -1.79 35.04 2.49
N GLN A 730 -2.44 35.81 1.61
CA GLN A 730 -1.77 36.63 0.59
C GLN A 730 -0.89 37.71 1.22
N PHE A 731 -1.42 38.47 2.18
CA PHE A 731 -0.65 39.49 2.90
C PHE A 731 0.53 38.89 3.68
N GLY A 732 0.40 37.64 4.14
CA GLY A 732 1.49 36.87 4.75
C GLY A 732 2.49 36.25 3.77
N GLY A 733 2.31 36.41 2.44
CA GLY A 733 3.16 35.83 1.41
C GLY A 733 2.97 34.32 1.18
N TYR A 734 1.89 33.73 1.70
CA TYR A 734 1.59 32.30 1.57
C TYR A 734 0.66 31.96 0.39
N ALA A 735 0.03 32.96 -0.24
CA ALA A 735 -0.87 32.83 -1.38
C ALA A 735 -0.58 33.91 -2.45
N SER A 736 -0.69 33.54 -3.74
CA SER A 736 -0.59 34.50 -4.85
C SER A 736 -1.92 35.21 -5.12
N ASP A 737 -1.90 36.25 -5.96
CA ASP A 737 -3.13 36.90 -6.45
C ASP A 737 -4.06 35.91 -7.15
N HIS A 738 -3.50 34.94 -7.87
CA HIS A 738 -4.29 33.91 -8.54
C HIS A 738 -4.89 32.91 -7.54
N ASP A 739 -4.17 32.58 -6.46
CA ASP A 739 -4.73 31.78 -5.36
C ASP A 739 -5.94 32.48 -4.73
N VAL A 740 -5.87 33.80 -4.50
CA VAL A 740 -6.99 34.58 -3.98
C VAL A 740 -8.17 34.57 -4.96
N LYS A 741 -7.93 34.71 -6.26
CA LYS A 741 -8.98 34.64 -7.28
C LYS A 741 -9.72 33.30 -7.29
N ILE A 742 -9.00 32.18 -7.20
CA ILE A 742 -9.60 30.85 -7.12
C ILE A 742 -10.39 30.70 -5.81
N ALA A 743 -9.82 31.18 -4.70
CA ALA A 743 -10.47 31.19 -3.39
C ALA A 743 -11.77 32.02 -3.39
N GLU A 744 -11.81 33.18 -4.05
CA GLU A 744 -13.03 33.98 -4.18
C GLU A 744 -14.15 33.22 -4.91
N LYS A 745 -13.81 32.46 -5.96
CA LYS A 745 -14.77 31.60 -6.67
C LYS A 745 -15.25 30.45 -5.80
N LEU A 746 -14.35 29.78 -5.07
CA LEU A 746 -14.71 28.71 -4.14
C LEU A 746 -15.63 29.21 -3.01
N ALA A 747 -15.29 30.35 -2.41
CA ALA A 747 -16.10 30.99 -1.36
C ALA A 747 -17.49 31.36 -1.89
N TYR A 748 -17.59 31.82 -3.13
CA TYR A 748 -18.85 32.16 -3.78
C TYR A 748 -19.79 30.94 -3.88
N VAL A 749 -19.25 29.79 -4.28
CA VAL A 749 -20.01 28.53 -4.38
C VAL A 749 -20.51 28.08 -3.00
N LEU A 750 -19.64 28.02 -1.99
CA LEU A 750 -20.00 27.61 -0.62
C LEU A 750 -20.99 28.57 0.06
N SER A 751 -21.00 29.83 -0.36
CA SER A 751 -21.94 30.84 0.13
C SER A 751 -23.30 30.81 -0.53
N GLY A 752 -23.48 29.99 -1.59
CA GLY A 752 -24.70 29.99 -2.40
C GLY A 752 -24.86 31.27 -3.23
N GLY A 753 -23.77 31.98 -3.50
CA GLY A 753 -23.76 33.30 -4.14
C GLY A 753 -23.86 34.48 -3.14
N ARG A 754 -24.33 35.64 -3.60
CA ARG A 754 -24.61 36.83 -2.76
C ARG A 754 -26.03 36.79 -2.22
N ILE A 755 -26.27 35.92 -1.25
CA ILE A 755 -27.57 35.78 -0.60
C ILE A 755 -27.45 35.89 0.92
N LYS A 756 -28.59 35.96 1.61
CA LYS A 756 -28.62 36.06 3.08
C LYS A 756 -28.15 34.74 3.72
N GLU A 757 -27.38 34.84 4.80
CA GLU A 757 -27.00 33.68 5.62
C GLU A 757 -28.23 32.86 6.07
N GLY A 758 -28.09 31.54 6.05
CA GLY A 758 -29.15 30.59 6.41
C GLY A 758 -30.19 30.37 5.31
N SER A 759 -30.03 31.01 4.15
CA SER A 759 -30.89 30.75 2.99
C SER A 759 -30.78 29.29 2.54
N LEU A 760 -31.90 28.74 2.09
CA LEU A 760 -32.01 27.38 1.58
C LEU A 760 -32.03 27.40 0.05
N ILE A 761 -31.00 26.86 -0.59
CA ILE A 761 -30.90 26.76 -2.06
C ILE A 761 -31.11 25.33 -2.54
N ASP A 762 -31.54 25.16 -3.78
CA ASP A 762 -31.62 23.84 -4.38
C ASP A 762 -30.22 23.32 -4.73
N GLU A 763 -30.06 21.99 -4.73
CA GLU A 763 -28.80 21.34 -5.08
C GLU A 763 -28.28 21.76 -6.46
N GLN A 764 -29.20 21.94 -7.42
CA GLN A 764 -28.87 22.36 -8.78
C GLN A 764 -28.26 23.76 -8.82
N VAL A 765 -28.72 24.69 -7.97
CA VAL A 765 -28.18 26.05 -7.90
C VAL A 765 -26.71 26.01 -7.48
N MET A 766 -26.35 25.19 -6.49
CA MET A 766 -24.97 25.06 -6.06
C MET A 766 -24.09 24.39 -7.14
N LEU A 767 -24.62 23.40 -7.87
CA LEU A 767 -23.92 22.78 -9.00
C LEU A 767 -23.68 23.76 -10.15
N ASP A 768 -24.67 24.59 -10.48
CA ASP A 768 -24.53 25.60 -11.53
C ASP A 768 -23.50 26.67 -11.15
N LEU A 769 -23.49 27.13 -9.89
CA LEU A 769 -22.44 28.02 -9.36
C LEU A 769 -21.05 27.38 -9.45
N GLU A 770 -20.93 26.10 -9.09
CA GLU A 770 -19.68 25.35 -9.18
C GLU A 770 -19.19 25.23 -10.63
N ARG A 771 -20.10 24.92 -11.57
CA ARG A 771 -19.80 24.81 -13.01
C ARG A 771 -19.38 26.15 -13.59
N GLU A 772 -20.11 27.23 -13.29
CA GLU A 772 -19.76 28.59 -13.71
C GLU A 772 -18.37 28.99 -13.22
N ALA A 773 -18.08 28.74 -11.93
CA ALA A 773 -16.78 29.02 -11.34
C ALA A 773 -15.67 28.20 -12.00
N PHE A 774 -15.89 26.91 -12.27
CA PHE A 774 -14.94 26.06 -12.98
C PHE A 774 -14.64 26.60 -14.39
N LEU A 775 -15.65 26.88 -15.19
CA LEU A 775 -15.51 27.38 -16.56
C LEU A 775 -14.84 28.75 -16.60
N SER A 776 -15.17 29.62 -15.65
CA SER A 776 -14.51 30.92 -15.50
C SER A 776 -13.02 30.77 -15.17
N LEU A 777 -12.63 29.78 -14.35
CA LEU A 777 -11.24 29.60 -13.94
C LEU A 777 -10.40 28.89 -15.01
N ILE A 778 -10.96 27.92 -15.75
CA ILE A 778 -10.21 27.19 -16.78
C ILE A 778 -9.87 28.08 -17.99
N ALA A 779 -10.66 29.13 -18.23
CA ALA A 779 -10.38 30.16 -19.23
C ALA A 779 -9.19 31.08 -18.85
N GLU A 780 -8.72 31.06 -17.60
CA GLU A 780 -7.66 31.95 -17.15
C GLU A 780 -6.28 31.48 -17.63
N PRO A 781 -5.46 32.36 -18.24
CA PRO A 781 -4.12 32.00 -18.70
C PRO A 781 -3.21 31.45 -17.58
N LYS A 782 -3.34 32.00 -16.37
CA LYS A 782 -2.57 31.52 -15.20
C LYS A 782 -2.98 30.10 -14.78
N THR A 783 -4.26 29.76 -14.88
CA THR A 783 -4.77 28.40 -14.62
C THR A 783 -4.22 27.44 -15.67
N GLN A 784 -4.33 27.77 -16.96
CA GLN A 784 -3.79 26.93 -18.04
C GLN A 784 -2.28 26.69 -17.88
N ALA A 785 -1.52 27.71 -17.46
CA ALA A 785 -0.10 27.56 -17.14
C ALA A 785 0.15 26.60 -15.96
N ARG A 786 -0.70 26.60 -14.92
CA ARG A 786 -0.63 25.63 -13.81
C ARG A 786 -0.94 24.22 -14.28
N MET A 787 -1.97 24.03 -15.11
CA MET A 787 -2.34 22.74 -15.69
C MET A 787 -1.18 22.18 -16.53
N GLN A 788 -0.61 23.01 -17.42
CA GLN A 788 0.54 22.63 -18.25
C GLN A 788 1.76 22.26 -17.39
N HIS A 789 2.06 23.06 -16.36
CA HIS A 789 3.17 22.78 -15.46
C HIS A 789 2.98 21.47 -14.68
N MET A 790 1.76 21.18 -14.21
CA MET A 790 1.43 19.91 -13.56
C MET A 790 1.64 18.74 -14.51
N LEU A 791 1.18 18.83 -15.77
CA LEU A 791 1.35 17.78 -16.78
C LEU A 791 2.83 17.51 -17.11
N ILE A 792 3.67 18.55 -17.14
CA ILE A 792 5.09 18.44 -17.51
C ILE A 792 5.97 18.05 -16.30
N LYS A 793 5.72 18.65 -15.13
CA LYS A 793 6.60 18.55 -13.95
C LYS A 793 6.06 17.66 -12.84
N GLY A 794 4.77 17.30 -12.89
CA GLY A 794 4.09 16.51 -11.86
C GLY A 794 4.00 17.24 -10.51
N LYS A 795 4.05 18.57 -10.51
CA LYS A 795 3.99 19.41 -9.31
C LYS A 795 3.12 20.65 -9.57
N PRO A 796 2.44 21.19 -8.55
CA PRO A 796 1.73 22.47 -8.66
C PRO A 796 2.68 23.63 -9.01
N LEU A 797 2.20 24.56 -9.83
CA LEU A 797 2.82 25.87 -10.04
C LEU A 797 2.05 26.91 -9.22
N ARG A 798 2.77 27.80 -8.51
CA ARG A 798 2.18 28.97 -7.86
C ARG A 798 2.66 30.23 -8.59
N ASN A 799 1.75 30.85 -9.33
CA ASN A 799 1.94 32.04 -10.17
C ASN A 799 0.84 33.10 -9.93
#